data_AF-A0A523X082-F1
#
_entry.id   AF-A0A523X082-F1
#
_cell.length_a   1.000
_cell.length_b   1.000
_cell.length_c   1.000
_cell.angle_alpha   90.00
_cell.angle_beta   90.00
_cell.angle_gamma   90.00
#
_symmetry.space_group_name_H-M   'P 1'
#
loop_
_entity.id
_entity.type
_entity.pdbx_description
1 polymer ?
#
loop_
_entity_poly.entity_id
_entity_poly.type
_entity_poly.pdbx_seq_one_letter_code
_entity_poly.pdbx_strand_id
1 'polypeptide(L)'
;MDRNTLIGAAVILIVVVSAAAYFMMQPSEPEISIYTLSVESSPVSGLAFTLDGQNFETPHSEELEEDSYTVAVAAETTVGGKNYAFTGWEDGVTSSERSVDLSSNLALRANYEEVVDEEPEPTNVSATISGVITSSETGNLLNGATVTVDGKSVKTASDGSYLINVSLGAYDVSVSLDGYKVEASSVQATEEATYTLDFSLTPSSITLQVITRHGSDITMKAEQLFLQSEYAEKYNIRDIKWMGVSLALWPETIRRKGDIDLGWGGGPVAFDIVYNEGLTAPLVSDEVQEYLSQIPDMLSGVPAKRIDDGEVHWVGAAISSFGFTINTQVLELEGLPQPTKWTDLANETYALVDFFPIIGTADATLSTSNTRIFEIIIQTYGWEEGWKILTLIGANSRIYDKSESVRDAAIIGEIGAGTTIDFYGYTAQLQNPGVCWYVFPEDGTLLNADPVALLNTSPHPQAAQAFVAWLLSPEGQIPWLDPKINRLPMNPAVFDTPEGQERPDLEEIYYMSQEAVIIEFSDELALSYEFPMMYFFHATLVRSQLKLWDAWLDLAHAKADGDITQAQFVDLVDQLSNPLLLEFTDPDSGETETFTEEYAQSIAEKLMTDVTFKTNLVDDWITASEARYDSVRAQVAALTP
;
A
#
# COMPACT_ATOMS: atom_id res chain seq x y z
N MET A 1 43.73 29.40 -39.98
CA MET A 1 44.82 30.08 -39.24
C MET A 1 45.41 31.12 -40.16
N ASP A 2 45.43 32.39 -39.78
CA ASP A 2 46.63 33.23 -39.93
C ASP A 2 46.44 34.55 -39.17
N ARG A 3 47.29 34.80 -38.17
CA ARG A 3 48.57 35.52 -38.21
C ARG A 3 48.37 37.04 -38.29
N ASN A 4 48.94 37.68 -37.26
CA ASN A 4 49.32 39.08 -37.21
C ASN A 4 48.27 40.06 -36.66
N THR A 5 47.85 39.77 -35.44
CA THR A 5 48.04 40.76 -34.37
C THR A 5 49.50 41.22 -34.37
N LEU A 6 49.72 42.54 -34.36
CA LEU A 6 51.00 43.26 -34.18
C LEU A 6 51.88 43.45 -35.42
N ILE A 7 51.58 44.49 -36.20
CA ILE A 7 52.56 45.58 -36.38
C ILE A 7 51.84 46.87 -35.99
N GLY A 8 51.77 47.08 -34.68
CA GLY A 8 51.52 48.40 -34.13
C GLY A 8 52.79 49.23 -34.16
N ALA A 9 52.56 50.53 -33.98
CA ALA A 9 53.50 51.53 -33.50
C ALA A 9 54.53 52.08 -34.50
N ALA A 10 54.37 53.39 -34.71
CA ALA A 10 55.37 54.37 -35.12
C ALA A 10 55.84 54.20 -36.56
N VAL A 11 55.62 55.18 -37.42
CA VAL A 11 56.22 56.52 -37.37
C VAL A 11 55.18 57.44 -38.06
N ILE A 12 54.29 58.16 -37.36
CA ILE A 12 54.55 59.38 -36.57
C ILE A 12 55.79 60.11 -37.10
N LEU A 13 55.60 61.36 -37.53
CA LEU A 13 56.63 62.38 -37.74
C LEU A 13 57.10 62.66 -39.18
N ILE A 14 56.16 62.99 -40.07
CA ILE A 14 56.22 64.20 -40.93
C ILE A 14 54.75 64.67 -41.03
N VAL A 15 54.12 65.43 -40.14
CA VAL A 15 54.54 66.54 -39.27
C VAL A 15 55.21 67.66 -40.08
N VAL A 16 54.45 68.77 -40.19
CA VAL A 16 54.83 70.12 -40.66
C VAL A 16 55.16 70.15 -42.15
N VAL A 17 54.28 70.53 -43.08
CA VAL A 17 53.88 71.91 -43.37
C VAL A 17 52.54 71.87 -44.13
N SER A 18 51.47 72.20 -43.42
CA SER A 18 50.17 72.68 -43.95
C SER A 18 49.19 72.97 -42.79
N ALA A 19 49.62 72.69 -41.55
CA ALA A 19 49.06 73.18 -40.29
C ALA A 19 49.09 74.71 -40.09
N ALA A 20 49.42 75.51 -41.11
CA ALA A 20 49.47 76.98 -41.02
C ALA A 20 48.48 77.70 -41.96
N ALA A 21 47.69 76.99 -42.77
CA ALA A 21 46.81 77.64 -43.77
C ALA A 21 45.33 77.20 -43.71
N TYR A 22 44.96 76.21 -42.88
CA TYR A 22 43.55 75.89 -42.62
C TYR A 22 43.01 76.54 -41.32
N PHE A 23 43.92 77.11 -40.51
CA PHE A 23 43.62 77.74 -39.22
C PHE A 23 43.05 79.18 -39.34
N MET A 24 42.47 79.56 -40.48
CA MET A 24 41.97 80.94 -40.69
C MET A 24 40.52 81.06 -41.20
N MET A 25 39.73 79.96 -41.28
CA MET A 25 38.30 80.05 -41.61
C MET A 25 37.47 78.93 -40.95
N GLN A 26 37.45 78.88 -39.62
CA GLN A 26 36.35 78.23 -38.90
C GLN A 26 35.69 79.25 -37.97
N PRO A 27 34.36 79.37 -37.94
CA PRO A 27 33.66 80.18 -36.96
C PRO A 27 34.02 79.67 -35.56
N SER A 28 34.18 80.57 -34.59
CA SER A 28 34.26 80.18 -33.18
C SER A 28 33.04 79.33 -32.85
N GLU A 29 33.26 78.09 -32.37
CA GLU A 29 32.18 77.28 -31.81
C GLU A 29 31.47 78.12 -30.72
N PRO A 30 30.13 78.14 -30.68
CA PRO A 30 29.43 78.82 -29.60
C PRO A 30 29.89 78.24 -28.26
N GLU A 31 30.24 79.09 -27.30
CA GLU A 31 30.46 78.64 -25.92
C GLU A 31 29.15 78.03 -25.41
N ILE A 32 29.12 76.71 -25.24
CA ILE A 32 28.00 75.99 -24.64
C ILE A 32 28.09 76.22 -23.14
N SER A 33 27.11 76.94 -22.58
CA SER A 33 26.96 77.10 -21.14
C SER A 33 26.29 75.85 -20.59
N ILE A 34 26.91 75.23 -19.57
CA ILE A 34 26.40 74.04 -18.90
C ILE A 34 26.08 74.41 -17.46
N TYR A 35 24.91 74.01 -16.98
CA TYR A 35 24.42 74.25 -15.62
C TYR A 35 23.94 72.94 -14.99
N THR A 36 23.99 72.86 -13.66
CA THR A 36 23.48 71.71 -12.92
C THR A 36 22.00 71.90 -12.59
N LEU A 37 21.15 70.97 -13.02
CA LEU A 37 19.78 70.82 -12.54
C LEU A 37 19.75 69.72 -11.46
N SER A 38 19.26 70.04 -10.26
CA SER A 38 19.07 69.07 -9.17
C SER A 38 17.59 68.95 -8.83
N VAL A 39 17.08 67.73 -8.70
CA VAL A 39 15.69 67.43 -8.33
C VAL A 39 15.68 66.59 -7.06
N GLU A 40 14.99 67.07 -6.04
CA GLU A 40 14.82 66.43 -4.74
C GLU A 40 13.32 66.27 -4.40
N SER A 41 13.00 65.40 -3.45
CA SER A 41 11.66 65.28 -2.88
C SER A 41 11.68 65.22 -1.36
N SER A 42 10.59 65.67 -0.74
CA SER A 42 10.40 65.72 0.73
C SER A 42 8.95 65.38 1.09
N PRO A 43 8.68 64.65 2.20
CA PRO A 43 9.64 64.13 3.18
C PRO A 43 10.32 62.81 2.75
N VAL A 44 9.90 62.23 1.63
CA VAL A 44 10.40 60.94 1.13
C VAL A 44 11.36 61.13 -0.04
N SER A 45 12.43 60.34 -0.09
CA SER A 45 13.40 60.25 -1.20
C SER A 45 13.21 58.95 -1.99
N GLY A 46 13.76 58.87 -3.20
CA GLY A 46 13.64 57.71 -4.10
C GLY A 46 12.39 57.78 -4.98
N LEU A 47 11.79 58.97 -5.13
CA LEU A 47 10.62 59.14 -5.98
C LEU A 47 11.00 59.24 -7.45
N ALA A 48 10.31 58.47 -8.28
CA ALA A 48 10.43 58.55 -9.72
C ALA A 48 9.96 59.92 -10.23
N PHE A 49 10.75 60.51 -11.11
CA PHE A 49 10.42 61.73 -11.86
C PHE A 49 10.93 61.60 -13.29
N THR A 50 10.49 62.49 -14.17
CA THR A 50 10.98 62.58 -15.53
C THR A 50 11.65 63.91 -15.82
N LEU A 51 12.70 63.86 -16.63
CA LEU A 51 13.35 65.00 -17.25
C LEU A 51 13.30 64.78 -18.77
N ASP A 52 12.56 65.65 -19.48
CA ASP A 52 12.20 65.49 -20.90
C ASP A 52 11.67 64.09 -21.26
N GLY A 53 10.89 63.51 -20.34
CA GLY A 53 10.29 62.18 -20.50
C GLY A 53 11.23 61.00 -20.19
N GLN A 54 12.50 61.23 -19.84
CA GLN A 54 13.39 60.18 -19.33
C GLN A 54 13.22 60.01 -17.83
N ASN A 55 13.16 58.76 -17.34
CA ASN A 55 12.88 58.45 -15.94
C ASN A 55 14.14 58.47 -15.07
N PHE A 56 14.04 59.11 -13.91
CA PHE A 56 15.07 59.19 -12.87
C PHE A 56 14.43 59.04 -11.47
N GLU A 57 15.24 58.92 -10.42
CA GLU A 57 14.78 58.87 -9.03
C GLU A 57 15.45 59.97 -8.19
N THR A 58 14.70 60.61 -7.30
CA THR A 58 15.22 61.65 -6.40
C THR A 58 16.04 61.08 -5.23
N PRO A 59 17.05 61.80 -4.71
CA PRO A 59 17.64 63.00 -5.28
C PRO A 59 18.50 62.67 -6.52
N HIS A 60 18.39 63.52 -7.55
CA HIS A 60 19.18 63.40 -8.77
C HIS A 60 19.76 64.76 -9.18
N SER A 61 20.96 64.78 -9.74
CA SER A 61 21.59 65.97 -10.30
C SER A 61 22.24 65.63 -11.63
N GLU A 62 22.01 66.47 -12.64
CA GLU A 62 22.58 66.32 -13.98
C GLU A 62 23.12 67.66 -14.49
N GLU A 63 24.25 67.62 -15.22
CA GLU A 63 24.81 68.77 -15.91
C GLU A 63 24.23 68.83 -17.32
N LEU A 64 23.53 69.92 -17.62
CA LEU A 64 22.73 70.10 -18.82
C LEU A 64 23.11 71.42 -19.51
N GLU A 65 22.96 71.49 -20.83
CA GLU A 65 23.18 72.71 -21.60
C GLU A 65 22.14 73.79 -21.24
N GLU A 66 22.41 75.05 -21.56
CA GLU A 66 21.43 76.13 -21.42
C GLU A 66 20.26 75.96 -22.40
N ASP A 67 19.18 75.33 -21.94
CA ASP A 67 17.93 75.13 -22.68
C ASP A 67 16.72 75.05 -21.73
N SER A 68 15.52 74.87 -22.30
CA SER A 68 14.28 74.63 -21.58
C SER A 68 14.01 73.14 -21.41
N TYR A 69 13.85 72.71 -20.17
CA TYR A 69 13.62 71.30 -19.80
C TYR A 69 12.25 71.10 -19.17
N THR A 70 11.61 69.97 -19.44
CA THR A 70 10.36 69.57 -18.78
C THR A 70 10.64 68.60 -17.65
N VAL A 71 10.27 68.96 -16.43
CA VAL A 71 10.38 68.11 -15.23
C VAL A 71 8.98 67.72 -14.78
N ALA A 72 8.72 66.41 -14.68
CA ALA A 72 7.45 65.89 -14.16
C ALA A 72 7.65 64.91 -13.01
N VAL A 73 6.84 65.02 -11.97
CA VAL A 73 6.76 64.07 -10.86
C VAL A 73 5.38 63.42 -10.84
N ALA A 74 5.27 62.24 -10.22
CA ALA A 74 3.97 61.58 -10.08
C ALA A 74 3.06 62.36 -9.12
N ALA A 75 1.80 62.58 -9.50
CA ALA A 75 0.83 63.25 -8.63
C ALA A 75 0.54 62.44 -7.36
N GLU A 76 0.60 61.11 -7.45
CA GLU A 76 0.50 60.17 -6.34
C GLU A 76 1.53 59.05 -6.52
N THR A 77 2.07 58.54 -5.42
CA THR A 77 3.08 57.48 -5.44
C THR A 77 3.08 56.67 -4.15
N THR A 78 3.58 55.44 -4.22
CA THR A 78 3.70 54.54 -3.06
C THR A 78 5.16 54.21 -2.82
N VAL A 79 5.67 54.52 -1.63
CA VAL A 79 7.04 54.18 -1.22
C VAL A 79 7.01 53.52 0.14
N GLY A 80 7.64 52.34 0.25
CA GLY A 80 7.71 51.61 1.53
C GLY A 80 6.34 51.23 2.10
N GLY A 81 5.32 51.05 1.25
CA GLY A 81 3.95 50.68 1.64
C GLY A 81 3.06 51.84 2.10
N LYS A 82 3.53 53.09 1.99
CA LYS A 82 2.77 54.32 2.31
C LYS A 82 2.49 55.11 1.05
N ASN A 83 1.30 55.70 0.94
CA ASN A 83 0.90 56.55 -0.18
C ASN A 83 1.27 58.00 0.10
N TYR A 84 1.75 58.69 -0.92
CA TYR A 84 2.12 60.10 -0.87
C TYR A 84 1.49 60.84 -2.04
N ALA A 85 0.93 62.02 -1.78
CA ALA A 85 0.36 62.89 -2.80
C ALA A 85 1.23 64.13 -2.96
N PHE A 86 1.49 64.52 -4.21
CA PHE A 86 2.24 65.72 -4.55
C PHE A 86 1.43 66.96 -4.19
N THR A 87 1.99 67.84 -3.37
CA THR A 87 1.30 69.05 -2.90
C THR A 87 1.82 70.33 -3.57
N GLY A 88 2.93 70.24 -4.30
CA GLY A 88 3.54 71.36 -5.01
C GLY A 88 5.07 71.37 -4.93
N TRP A 89 5.70 72.13 -5.80
CA TRP A 89 7.13 72.43 -5.73
C TRP A 89 7.41 73.48 -4.64
N GLU A 90 8.61 73.47 -4.06
CA GLU A 90 9.02 74.40 -2.99
C GLU A 90 8.90 75.89 -3.39
N ASP A 91 9.02 76.20 -4.68
CA ASP A 91 8.86 77.55 -5.21
C ASP A 91 7.39 77.95 -5.49
N GLY A 92 6.43 77.10 -5.11
CA GLY A 92 4.99 77.38 -5.16
C GLY A 92 4.27 76.92 -6.42
N VAL A 93 4.95 76.26 -7.36
CA VAL A 93 4.29 75.67 -8.54
C VAL A 93 3.48 74.45 -8.11
N THR A 94 2.19 74.39 -8.42
CA THR A 94 1.29 73.30 -7.97
C THR A 94 1.05 72.22 -9.02
N SER A 95 1.52 72.42 -10.25
CA SER A 95 1.48 71.39 -11.29
C SER A 95 2.56 70.36 -11.05
N SER A 96 2.23 69.08 -11.15
CA SER A 96 3.20 67.98 -11.03
C SER A 96 4.15 67.91 -12.23
N GLU A 97 3.85 68.63 -13.32
CA GLU A 97 4.72 68.83 -14.47
C GLU A 97 4.99 70.32 -14.69
N ARG A 98 6.25 70.69 -14.97
CA ARG A 98 6.68 72.07 -15.24
C ARG A 98 7.80 72.13 -16.27
N SER A 99 7.85 73.21 -17.02
CA SER A 99 9.00 73.58 -17.83
C SER A 99 9.91 74.53 -17.03
N VAL A 100 11.23 74.34 -17.16
CA VAL A 100 12.26 75.15 -16.50
C VAL A 100 13.30 75.58 -17.53
N ASP A 101 13.53 76.88 -17.64
CA ASP A 101 14.57 77.45 -18.49
C ASP A 101 15.89 77.51 -17.70
N LEU A 102 16.84 76.65 -18.06
CA LEU A 102 18.07 76.44 -17.31
C LEU A 102 19.16 77.43 -17.75
N SER A 103 19.15 78.64 -17.18
CA SER A 103 20.17 79.68 -17.44
C SER A 103 21.16 79.88 -16.27
N SER A 104 21.04 79.06 -15.23
CA SER A 104 21.95 78.97 -14.07
C SER A 104 21.70 77.64 -13.34
N ASN A 105 22.59 77.24 -12.43
CA ASN A 105 22.36 76.05 -11.61
C ASN A 105 21.03 76.18 -10.84
N LEU A 106 20.17 75.19 -10.98
CA LEU A 106 18.81 75.19 -10.45
C LEU A 106 18.58 73.96 -9.59
N ALA A 107 18.00 74.16 -8.41
CA ALA A 107 17.54 73.08 -7.54
C ALA A 107 16.01 73.15 -7.44
N LEU A 108 15.34 72.04 -7.74
CA LEU A 108 13.91 71.87 -7.62
C LEU A 108 13.63 70.87 -6.51
N ARG A 109 12.68 71.19 -5.64
CA ARG A 109 12.22 70.27 -4.60
C ARG A 109 10.72 70.06 -4.72
N ALA A 110 10.30 68.81 -4.94
CA ALA A 110 8.91 68.41 -4.95
C ALA A 110 8.44 68.07 -3.52
N ASN A 111 7.38 68.72 -3.06
CA ASN A 111 6.77 68.43 -1.77
C ASN A 111 5.65 67.42 -1.93
N TYR A 112 5.65 66.46 -1.03
CA TYR A 112 4.62 65.45 -0.89
C TYR A 112 4.09 65.46 0.53
N GLU A 113 2.82 65.10 0.69
CA GLU A 113 2.23 64.77 1.98
C GLU A 113 1.90 63.27 2.00
N GLU A 114 2.19 62.60 3.11
CA GLU A 114 1.74 61.22 3.31
C GLU A 114 0.20 61.24 3.34
N VAL A 115 -0.41 60.51 2.42
CA VAL A 115 -1.85 60.27 2.44
C VAL A 115 -2.09 59.24 3.52
N VAL A 116 -2.39 59.74 4.72
CA VAL A 116 -2.94 58.92 5.79
C VAL A 116 -4.40 58.75 5.44
N ASP A 117 -4.80 57.54 5.07
CA ASP A 117 -6.21 57.20 4.95
C ASP A 117 -6.86 57.39 6.34
N GLU A 118 -7.46 58.56 6.57
CA GLU A 118 -8.45 58.70 7.64
C GLU A 118 -9.67 57.90 7.20
N GLU A 119 -9.68 56.64 7.62
CA GLU A 119 -10.82 55.75 7.52
C GLU A 119 -12.03 56.44 8.18
N PRO A 120 -13.18 56.60 7.50
CA PRO A 120 -14.41 56.88 8.21
C PRO A 120 -14.67 55.67 9.11
N GLU A 121 -15.03 55.89 10.39
CA GLU A 121 -15.49 54.85 11.31
C GLU A 121 -16.34 53.80 10.55
N PRO A 122 -15.89 52.54 10.42
CA PRO A 122 -16.71 51.53 9.80
C PRO A 122 -17.85 51.27 10.78
N THR A 123 -19.05 51.70 10.42
CA THR A 123 -20.23 50.96 10.85
C THR A 123 -20.09 49.58 10.21
N ASN A 124 -19.43 48.65 10.89
CA ASN A 124 -19.45 47.22 10.59
C ASN A 124 -20.88 46.74 10.79
N VAL A 125 -21.73 47.02 9.82
CA VAL A 125 -23.06 46.43 9.75
C VAL A 125 -22.84 44.98 9.33
N SER A 126 -22.54 44.12 10.30
CA SER A 126 -22.39 42.69 10.09
C SER A 126 -23.72 42.00 10.32
N ALA A 127 -24.09 41.09 9.43
CA ALA A 127 -25.18 40.16 9.69
C ALA A 127 -24.64 38.87 10.30
N THR A 128 -25.50 38.19 11.06
CA THR A 128 -25.19 36.87 11.60
C THR A 128 -26.05 35.85 10.87
N ILE A 129 -25.44 34.82 10.28
CA ILE A 129 -26.18 33.64 9.81
C ILE A 129 -26.06 32.58 10.90
N SER A 130 -27.20 32.07 11.37
CA SER A 130 -27.22 31.00 12.37
C SER A 130 -28.29 29.98 12.03
N GLY A 131 -28.18 28.77 12.55
CA GLY A 131 -29.21 27.77 12.37
C GLY A 131 -28.89 26.50 13.10
N VAL A 132 -29.75 25.50 12.92
CA VAL A 132 -29.52 24.13 13.36
C VAL A 132 -29.39 23.20 12.17
N ILE A 133 -28.57 22.17 12.33
CA ILE A 133 -28.38 21.14 11.31
C ILE A 133 -28.94 19.83 11.84
N THR A 134 -29.88 19.24 11.10
CA THR A 134 -30.55 17.99 11.46
C THR A 134 -30.35 16.92 10.38
N SER A 135 -30.46 15.66 10.76
CA SER A 135 -30.61 14.56 9.79
C SER A 135 -32.04 14.56 9.22
N SER A 136 -32.17 14.45 7.90
CA SER A 136 -33.49 14.35 7.24
C SER A 136 -34.23 13.04 7.51
N GLU A 137 -33.51 11.99 7.91
CA GLU A 137 -34.08 10.67 8.18
C GLU A 137 -34.55 10.53 9.63
N THR A 138 -33.74 10.99 10.60
CA THR A 138 -34.02 10.81 12.03
C THR A 138 -34.55 12.06 12.73
N GLY A 139 -34.32 13.24 12.15
CA GLY A 139 -34.58 14.53 12.81
C GLY A 139 -33.58 14.88 13.92
N ASN A 140 -32.56 14.05 14.16
CA ASN A 140 -31.55 14.29 15.19
C ASN A 140 -30.64 15.46 14.81
N LEU A 141 -30.20 16.23 15.81
CA LEU A 141 -29.25 17.34 15.69
C LEU A 141 -27.84 16.79 15.40
N LEU A 142 -27.15 17.39 14.42
CA LEU A 142 -25.86 16.89 13.91
C LEU A 142 -24.69 17.74 14.40
N ASN A 143 -23.82 17.14 15.23
CA ASN A 143 -22.58 17.74 15.73
C ASN A 143 -21.44 17.60 14.71
N GLY A 144 -20.58 18.61 14.59
CA GLY A 144 -19.34 18.57 13.81
C GLY A 144 -19.51 18.83 12.31
N ALA A 145 -20.73 19.13 11.85
CA ALA A 145 -21.00 19.50 10.46
C ALA A 145 -20.33 20.84 10.12
N THR A 146 -19.63 20.89 8.98
CA THR A 146 -18.90 22.08 8.54
C THR A 146 -19.82 22.94 7.68
N VAL A 147 -20.11 24.15 8.16
CA VAL A 147 -20.86 25.17 7.42
C VAL A 147 -19.87 26.13 6.79
N THR A 148 -19.96 26.34 5.47
CA THR A 148 -19.08 27.21 4.71
C THR A 148 -19.86 28.35 4.08
N VAL A 149 -19.39 29.57 4.28
CA VAL A 149 -19.96 30.81 3.71
C VAL A 149 -18.81 31.70 3.25
N ASP A 150 -18.74 32.01 1.96
CA ASP A 150 -17.74 32.94 1.38
C ASP A 150 -16.29 32.65 1.82
N GLY A 151 -15.89 31.38 1.75
CA GLY A 151 -14.55 30.91 2.14
C GLY A 151 -14.28 30.82 3.65
N LYS A 152 -15.21 31.27 4.50
CA LYS A 152 -15.17 31.06 5.96
C LYS A 152 -15.91 29.78 6.33
N SER A 153 -15.45 29.07 7.36
CA SER A 153 -16.14 27.88 7.85
C SER A 153 -16.23 27.82 9.38
N VAL A 154 -17.30 27.18 9.86
CA VAL A 154 -17.53 26.85 11.28
C VAL A 154 -18.05 25.43 11.39
N LYS A 155 -17.82 24.76 12.54
CA LYS A 155 -18.41 23.45 12.84
C LYS A 155 -19.61 23.61 13.77
N THR A 156 -20.64 22.78 13.60
CA THR A 156 -21.76 22.74 14.53
C THR A 156 -21.34 22.26 15.91
N ALA A 157 -22.00 22.79 16.95
CA ALA A 157 -21.85 22.34 18.32
C ALA A 157 -22.61 21.02 18.59
N SER A 158 -22.53 20.51 19.82
CA SER A 158 -23.22 19.27 20.22
C SER A 158 -24.74 19.32 20.15
N ASP A 159 -25.32 20.52 20.16
CA ASP A 159 -26.75 20.75 19.96
C ASP A 159 -27.10 21.03 18.48
N GLY A 160 -26.18 20.75 17.55
CA GLY A 160 -26.36 20.94 16.11
C GLY A 160 -26.42 22.40 15.65
N SER A 161 -26.22 23.37 16.56
CA SER A 161 -26.27 24.79 16.22
C SER A 161 -24.97 25.27 15.56
N TYR A 162 -25.08 26.27 14.69
CA TYR A 162 -23.94 27.02 14.15
C TYR A 162 -24.24 28.51 14.10
N LEU A 163 -23.16 29.31 14.06
CA LEU A 163 -23.22 30.75 13.91
C LEU A 163 -22.00 31.24 13.13
N ILE A 164 -22.22 32.07 12.11
CA ILE A 164 -21.16 32.68 11.31
C ILE A 164 -21.49 34.15 11.01
N ASN A 165 -20.52 35.04 11.22
CA ASN A 165 -20.67 36.47 10.95
C ASN A 165 -20.18 36.82 9.54
N VAL A 166 -21.02 37.54 8.81
CA VAL A 166 -20.79 37.96 7.42
C VAL A 166 -21.09 39.45 7.25
N SER A 167 -20.56 40.05 6.20
CA SER A 167 -20.96 41.40 5.80
C SER A 167 -22.39 41.38 5.24
N LEU A 168 -23.01 42.54 4.99
CA LEU A 168 -24.26 42.56 4.24
C LEU A 168 -24.00 42.11 2.79
N GLY A 169 -24.82 41.20 2.28
CA GLY A 169 -24.61 40.59 0.97
C GLY A 169 -25.48 39.37 0.69
N ALA A 170 -25.34 38.86 -0.53
CA ALA A 170 -25.91 37.58 -0.97
C ALA A 170 -24.89 36.48 -0.74
N TYR A 171 -25.27 35.42 -0.04
CA TYR A 171 -24.38 34.31 0.28
C TYR A 171 -24.96 32.97 -0.14
N ASP A 172 -24.15 32.15 -0.78
CA ASP A 172 -24.37 30.71 -0.87
C ASP A 172 -23.72 30.06 0.37
N VAL A 173 -24.53 29.33 1.11
CA VAL A 173 -24.16 28.62 2.33
C VAL A 173 -24.19 27.14 2.00
N SER A 174 -23.05 26.46 2.15
CA SER A 174 -22.98 24.99 2.00
C SER A 174 -22.69 24.33 3.33
N VAL A 175 -23.24 23.14 3.52
CA VAL A 175 -23.03 22.32 4.70
C VAL A 175 -22.54 20.95 4.27
N SER A 176 -21.43 20.52 4.84
CA SER A 176 -20.89 19.18 4.67
C SER A 176 -20.70 18.47 6.00
N LEU A 177 -21.02 17.19 6.03
CA LEU A 177 -20.71 16.28 7.12
C LEU A 177 -20.44 14.92 6.50
N ASP A 178 -19.39 14.23 6.94
CA ASP A 178 -19.06 12.89 6.46
C ASP A 178 -20.27 11.95 6.69
N GLY A 179 -20.59 11.13 5.68
CA GLY A 179 -21.80 10.28 5.69
C GLY A 179 -23.08 11.00 5.25
N TYR A 180 -23.03 12.29 4.89
CA TYR A 180 -24.16 13.06 4.38
C TYR A 180 -23.86 13.69 3.02
N LYS A 181 -24.90 13.89 2.21
CA LYS A 181 -24.81 14.70 0.99
C LYS A 181 -24.55 16.16 1.39
N VAL A 182 -23.68 16.83 0.63
CA VAL A 182 -23.50 18.28 0.76
C VAL A 182 -24.80 18.96 0.36
N GLU A 183 -25.35 19.75 1.27
CA GLU A 183 -26.53 20.59 1.01
C GLU A 183 -26.08 22.04 0.87
N ALA A 184 -26.75 22.80 0.02
CA ALA A 184 -26.49 24.21 -0.15
C ALA A 184 -27.79 25.01 -0.28
N SER A 185 -27.80 26.20 0.29
CA SER A 185 -28.90 27.15 0.21
C SER A 185 -28.34 28.57 0.19
N SER A 186 -29.17 29.55 -0.17
CA SER A 186 -28.73 30.95 -0.20
C SER A 186 -29.47 31.79 0.83
N VAL A 187 -28.79 32.82 1.32
CA VAL A 187 -29.34 33.81 2.26
C VAL A 187 -28.95 35.21 1.83
N GLN A 188 -29.89 36.14 1.95
CA GLN A 188 -29.71 37.56 1.62
C GLN A 188 -29.63 38.35 2.92
N ALA A 189 -28.42 38.71 3.33
CA ALA A 189 -28.16 39.54 4.49
C ALA A 189 -28.28 41.03 4.10
N THR A 190 -29.46 41.62 4.24
CA THR A 190 -29.77 42.99 3.78
C THR A 190 -29.62 44.06 4.85
N GLU A 191 -29.61 43.69 6.14
CA GLU A 191 -29.47 44.60 7.29
C GLU A 191 -28.76 43.93 8.48
N GLU A 192 -28.44 44.71 9.52
CA GLU A 192 -27.82 44.21 10.77
C GLU A 192 -28.80 43.35 11.57
N ALA A 193 -28.89 42.07 11.20
CA ALA A 193 -29.81 41.14 11.82
C ALA A 193 -29.23 39.73 11.85
N THR A 194 -29.89 38.86 12.61
CA THR A 194 -29.66 37.43 12.56
C THR A 194 -30.60 36.80 11.53
N TYR A 195 -30.03 36.09 10.58
CA TYR A 195 -30.74 35.33 9.56
C TYR A 195 -30.66 33.85 9.91
N THR A 196 -31.82 33.24 10.17
CA THR A 196 -31.91 31.81 10.46
C THR A 196 -31.91 31.02 9.16
N LEU A 197 -30.98 30.08 9.03
CA LEU A 197 -30.92 29.14 7.91
C LEU A 197 -30.65 27.73 8.46
N ASP A 198 -31.70 26.92 8.55
CA ASP A 198 -31.58 25.54 9.00
C ASP A 198 -31.29 24.63 7.81
N PHE A 199 -30.50 23.57 8.05
CA PHE A 199 -30.22 22.54 7.06
C PHE A 199 -30.69 21.18 7.55
N SER A 200 -31.32 20.43 6.64
CA SER A 200 -31.65 19.04 6.87
C SER A 200 -30.81 18.18 5.93
N LEU A 201 -29.72 17.61 6.43
CA LEU A 201 -28.80 16.82 5.63
C LEU A 201 -29.37 15.44 5.33
N THR A 202 -29.30 15.02 4.06
CA THR A 202 -29.68 13.67 3.65
C THR A 202 -28.48 12.73 3.77
N PRO A 203 -28.57 11.64 4.55
CA PRO A 203 -27.51 10.63 4.60
C PRO A 203 -27.14 10.17 3.18
N SER A 204 -25.85 10.18 2.86
CA SER A 204 -25.35 9.61 1.61
C SER A 204 -25.27 8.10 1.78
N SER A 205 -25.87 7.33 0.87
CA SER A 205 -25.68 5.88 0.87
C SER A 205 -24.22 5.58 0.53
N ILE A 206 -23.54 4.83 1.40
CA ILE A 206 -22.15 4.44 1.19
C ILE A 206 -22.11 3.06 0.53
N THR A 207 -21.25 2.91 -0.48
CA THR A 207 -20.82 1.63 -1.03
C THR A 207 -19.34 1.46 -0.69
N LEU A 208 -18.99 0.51 0.17
CA LEU A 208 -17.59 0.25 0.49
C LEU A 208 -16.91 -0.47 -0.66
N GLN A 209 -15.70 -0.05 -1.03
CA GLN A 209 -14.87 -0.76 -2.01
C GLN A 209 -13.79 -1.58 -1.31
N VAL A 210 -13.86 -2.90 -1.42
CA VAL A 210 -12.95 -3.81 -0.71
C VAL A 210 -12.14 -4.64 -1.69
N ILE A 211 -10.81 -4.51 -1.65
CA ILE A 211 -9.89 -5.39 -2.37
C ILE A 211 -9.66 -6.66 -1.56
N THR A 212 -9.81 -7.83 -2.19
CA THR A 212 -9.84 -9.10 -1.45
C THR A 212 -9.32 -10.30 -2.26
N ARG A 213 -8.88 -11.33 -1.53
CA ARG A 213 -8.60 -12.68 -2.07
C ARG A 213 -9.66 -13.72 -1.71
N HIS A 214 -10.66 -13.35 -0.89
CA HIS A 214 -11.70 -14.27 -0.49
C HIS A 214 -12.59 -14.68 -1.66
N GLY A 215 -13.04 -15.94 -1.61
CA GLY A 215 -14.07 -16.45 -2.51
C GLY A 215 -15.43 -15.81 -2.24
N SER A 216 -16.35 -15.96 -3.20
CA SER A 216 -17.70 -15.42 -3.11
C SER A 216 -18.54 -16.04 -1.98
N ASP A 217 -18.21 -17.25 -1.56
CA ASP A 217 -18.78 -17.90 -0.39
C ASP A 217 -18.61 -17.06 0.89
N ILE A 218 -17.40 -16.57 1.13
CA ILE A 218 -17.07 -15.71 2.27
C ILE A 218 -17.66 -14.32 2.07
N THR A 219 -17.39 -13.68 0.92
CA THR A 219 -17.76 -12.26 0.73
C THR A 219 -19.27 -12.05 0.72
N MET A 220 -20.05 -12.94 0.07
CA MET A 220 -21.51 -12.83 0.05
C MET A 220 -22.13 -13.07 1.42
N LYS A 221 -21.59 -14.02 2.20
CA LYS A 221 -22.08 -14.29 3.56
C LYS A 221 -21.80 -13.11 4.49
N ALA A 222 -20.58 -12.56 4.42
CA ALA A 222 -20.19 -11.40 5.19
C ALA A 222 -21.01 -10.16 4.81
N GLU A 223 -21.18 -9.89 3.51
CA GLU A 223 -22.01 -8.78 3.03
C GLU A 223 -23.46 -8.88 3.53
N GLN A 224 -24.06 -10.07 3.41
CA GLN A 224 -25.43 -10.32 3.85
C GLN A 224 -25.61 -9.97 5.34
N LEU A 225 -24.68 -10.41 6.19
CA LEU A 225 -24.77 -10.20 7.64
C LEU A 225 -24.40 -8.76 8.01
N PHE A 226 -23.35 -8.19 7.41
CA PHE A 226 -22.92 -6.83 7.69
C PHE A 226 -23.99 -5.81 7.34
N LEU A 227 -24.61 -5.90 6.15
CA LEU A 227 -25.63 -4.94 5.72
C LEU A 227 -26.93 -4.98 6.56
N GLN A 228 -27.09 -6.00 7.40
CA GLN A 228 -28.18 -6.11 8.38
C GLN A 228 -27.76 -5.67 9.80
N SER A 229 -26.49 -5.34 10.00
CA SER A 229 -25.95 -4.95 11.31
C SER A 229 -26.24 -3.49 11.65
N GLU A 230 -26.20 -3.17 12.94
CA GLU A 230 -26.27 -1.79 13.42
C GLU A 230 -25.14 -0.90 12.90
N TYR A 231 -23.98 -1.48 12.55
CA TYR A 231 -22.86 -0.76 11.94
C TYR A 231 -23.24 -0.25 10.55
N ALA A 232 -23.78 -1.11 9.69
CA ALA A 232 -24.21 -0.69 8.35
C ALA A 232 -25.35 0.34 8.42
N GLU A 233 -26.31 0.16 9.35
CA GLU A 233 -27.38 1.13 9.57
C GLU A 233 -26.83 2.49 10.04
N LYS A 234 -25.99 2.49 11.08
CA LYS A 234 -25.41 3.71 11.69
C LYS A 234 -24.63 4.55 10.68
N TYR A 235 -23.85 3.91 9.81
CA TYR A 235 -23.03 4.60 8.81
C TYR A 235 -23.69 4.69 7.44
N ASN A 236 -24.97 4.30 7.33
CA ASN A 236 -25.74 4.29 6.09
C ASN A 236 -25.01 3.56 4.93
N ILE A 237 -24.35 2.45 5.25
CA ILE A 237 -23.68 1.59 4.28
C ILE A 237 -24.74 0.68 3.67
N ARG A 238 -24.90 0.75 2.36
CA ARG A 238 -26.00 0.07 1.65
C ARG A 238 -25.52 -1.01 0.70
N ASP A 239 -24.22 -1.07 0.44
CA ASP A 239 -23.63 -2.00 -0.53
C ASP A 239 -22.13 -2.20 -0.24
N ILE A 240 -21.57 -3.33 -0.69
CA ILE A 240 -20.13 -3.57 -0.69
C ILE A 240 -19.72 -4.07 -2.07
N LYS A 241 -18.72 -3.42 -2.64
CA LYS A 241 -18.12 -3.81 -3.91
C LYS A 241 -16.81 -4.56 -3.67
N TRP A 242 -16.87 -5.87 -3.88
CA TRP A 242 -15.71 -6.76 -3.78
C TRP A 242 -14.85 -6.72 -5.04
N MET A 243 -13.54 -6.63 -4.86
CA MET A 243 -12.54 -6.65 -5.94
C MET A 243 -11.56 -7.80 -5.74
N GLY A 244 -11.82 -8.91 -6.43
CA GLY A 244 -10.90 -10.06 -6.49
C GLY A 244 -9.68 -9.74 -7.35
N VAL A 245 -8.54 -9.47 -6.72
CA VAL A 245 -7.29 -9.08 -7.40
C VAL A 245 -6.13 -9.93 -6.89
N SER A 246 -5.24 -10.36 -7.78
CA SER A 246 -4.00 -11.07 -7.37
C SER A 246 -3.15 -10.20 -6.46
N LEU A 247 -2.56 -10.77 -5.40
CA LEU A 247 -1.84 -10.04 -4.35
C LEU A 247 -0.70 -9.17 -4.88
N ALA A 248 0.06 -9.69 -5.85
CA ALA A 248 1.15 -8.96 -6.51
C ALA A 248 0.69 -7.66 -7.20
N LEU A 249 -0.60 -7.53 -7.51
CA LEU A 249 -1.18 -6.36 -8.16
C LEU A 249 -1.86 -5.40 -7.17
N TRP A 250 -1.91 -5.71 -5.87
CA TRP A 250 -2.61 -4.88 -4.89
C TRP A 250 -2.03 -3.47 -4.80
N PRO A 251 -0.70 -3.25 -4.59
CA PRO A 251 -0.17 -1.89 -4.44
C PRO A 251 -0.50 -0.98 -5.63
N GLU A 252 -0.28 -1.47 -6.85
CA GLU A 252 -0.58 -0.74 -8.08
C GLU A 252 -2.09 -0.51 -8.26
N THR A 253 -2.93 -1.50 -7.92
CA THR A 253 -4.39 -1.36 -8.03
C THR A 253 -4.92 -0.33 -7.05
N ILE A 254 -4.45 -0.34 -5.80
CA ILE A 254 -4.83 0.62 -4.75
C ILE A 254 -4.48 2.04 -5.19
N ARG A 255 -3.26 2.27 -5.67
CA ARG A 255 -2.80 3.59 -6.17
C ARG A 255 -3.59 4.07 -7.37
N ARG A 256 -3.76 3.21 -8.38
CA ARG A 256 -4.40 3.58 -9.64
C ARG A 256 -5.88 3.88 -9.47
N LYS A 257 -6.56 3.18 -8.56
CA LYS A 257 -7.98 3.39 -8.27
C LYS A 257 -8.20 4.62 -7.40
N GLY A 258 -7.41 4.76 -6.33
CA GLY A 258 -7.45 5.94 -5.46
C GLY A 258 -8.73 6.09 -4.63
N ASP A 259 -9.59 5.08 -4.61
CA ASP A 259 -10.91 5.11 -3.97
C ASP A 259 -11.28 3.78 -3.29
N ILE A 260 -10.29 2.96 -2.93
CA ILE A 260 -10.50 1.67 -2.26
C ILE A 260 -10.49 1.89 -0.74
N ASP A 261 -11.51 1.37 -0.04
CA ASP A 261 -11.68 1.57 1.38
C ASP A 261 -10.84 0.61 2.23
N LEU A 262 -10.89 -0.68 1.89
CA LEU A 262 -10.36 -1.76 2.73
C LEU A 262 -9.61 -2.79 1.90
N GLY A 263 -8.58 -3.38 2.50
CA GLY A 263 -8.05 -4.68 2.11
C GLY A 263 -8.55 -5.76 3.05
N TRP A 264 -8.99 -6.91 2.53
CA TRP A 264 -9.43 -8.03 3.36
C TRP A 264 -9.04 -9.39 2.76
N GLY A 265 -8.31 -10.19 3.53
CA GLY A 265 -7.93 -11.54 3.15
C GLY A 265 -6.71 -11.59 2.22
N GLY A 266 -5.80 -12.54 2.47
CA GLY A 266 -4.58 -12.68 1.66
C GLY A 266 -3.30 -12.93 2.45
N GLY A 267 -3.41 -13.11 3.77
CA GLY A 267 -2.30 -13.41 4.67
C GLY A 267 -1.45 -12.19 5.07
N PRO A 268 -0.68 -12.28 6.17
CA PRO A 268 0.06 -11.15 6.75
C PRO A 268 1.05 -10.49 5.78
N VAL A 269 1.74 -11.30 4.97
CA VAL A 269 2.77 -10.85 4.02
C VAL A 269 2.26 -9.80 3.03
N ALA A 270 1.10 -10.07 2.43
CA ALA A 270 0.52 -9.15 1.47
C ALA A 270 0.18 -7.81 2.12
N PHE A 271 -0.31 -7.85 3.36
CA PHE A 271 -0.65 -6.66 4.12
C PHE A 271 0.60 -5.91 4.59
N ASP A 272 1.67 -6.61 4.93
CA ASP A 272 2.97 -6.00 5.22
C ASP A 272 3.58 -5.33 3.99
N ILE A 273 3.43 -5.91 2.79
CA ILE A 273 3.80 -5.23 1.53
C ILE A 273 2.99 -3.95 1.36
N VAL A 274 1.66 -4.01 1.49
CA VAL A 274 0.78 -2.83 1.36
C VAL A 274 1.11 -1.77 2.42
N TYR A 275 1.42 -2.19 3.65
CA TYR A 275 1.87 -1.33 4.75
C TYR A 275 3.21 -0.65 4.44
N ASN A 276 4.23 -1.42 4.04
CA ASN A 276 5.57 -0.91 3.72
C ASN A 276 5.56 0.03 2.51
N GLU A 277 4.63 -0.18 1.57
CA GLU A 277 4.37 0.71 0.44
C GLU A 277 3.62 2.00 0.82
N GLY A 278 3.30 2.17 2.12
CA GLY A 278 2.64 3.32 2.70
C GLY A 278 1.16 3.42 2.34
N LEU A 279 0.49 2.31 2.03
CA LEU A 279 -0.89 2.28 1.49
C LEU A 279 -1.97 1.94 2.53
N THR A 280 -1.58 1.57 3.74
CA THR A 280 -2.52 1.40 4.87
C THR A 280 -2.68 2.69 5.65
N ALA A 281 -3.84 2.89 6.28
CA ALA A 281 -4.07 3.90 7.30
C ALA A 281 -4.34 3.23 8.67
N PRO A 282 -4.04 3.90 9.79
CA PRO A 282 -4.22 3.33 11.11
C PRO A 282 -5.71 3.14 11.46
N LEU A 283 -6.00 2.08 12.21
CA LEU A 283 -7.30 1.76 12.76
C LEU A 283 -7.47 2.49 14.11
N VAL A 284 -8.20 3.60 14.11
CA VAL A 284 -8.24 4.57 15.23
C VAL A 284 -9.64 4.86 15.77
N SER A 285 -10.71 4.33 15.15
CA SER A 285 -12.08 4.58 15.64
C SER A 285 -12.34 3.90 16.99
N ASP A 286 -13.16 4.51 17.84
CA ASP A 286 -13.50 3.95 19.16
C ASP A 286 -14.10 2.54 19.03
N GLU A 287 -14.97 2.32 18.03
CA GLU A 287 -15.59 1.01 17.78
C GLU A 287 -14.57 -0.08 17.42
N VAL A 288 -13.53 0.24 16.63
CA VAL A 288 -12.55 -0.76 16.24
C VAL A 288 -11.57 -1.03 17.39
N GLN A 289 -11.20 0.01 18.14
CA GLN A 289 -10.31 -0.08 19.30
C GLN A 289 -10.86 -1.00 20.39
N GLU A 290 -12.18 -1.02 20.59
CA GLU A 290 -12.85 -1.96 21.49
C GLU A 290 -12.48 -3.42 21.19
N TYR A 291 -12.56 -3.84 19.93
CA TYR A 291 -12.24 -5.21 19.51
C TYR A 291 -10.76 -5.46 19.32
N LEU A 292 -9.98 -4.47 18.90
CA LEU A 292 -8.52 -4.59 18.82
C LEU A 292 -7.92 -4.99 20.17
N SER A 293 -8.50 -4.56 21.29
CA SER A 293 -8.05 -4.95 22.64
C SER A 293 -8.32 -6.43 22.98
N GLN A 294 -9.25 -7.07 22.28
CA GLN A 294 -9.65 -8.47 22.48
C GLN A 294 -8.87 -9.45 21.61
N ILE A 295 -8.34 -8.97 20.48
CA ILE A 295 -7.47 -9.76 19.60
C ILE A 295 -6.05 -9.74 20.16
N PRO A 296 -5.31 -10.86 20.25
CA PRO A 296 -3.92 -10.83 20.67
C PRO A 296 -3.02 -10.11 19.63
N ASP A 297 -1.91 -9.53 20.06
CA ASP A 297 -0.94 -8.92 19.13
C ASP A 297 -0.16 -9.99 18.35
N MET A 298 0.07 -11.15 18.98
CA MET A 298 0.76 -12.29 18.42
C MET A 298 -0.12 -13.53 18.53
N LEU A 299 -0.22 -14.31 17.46
CA LEU A 299 -0.79 -15.64 17.46
C LEU A 299 0.37 -16.63 17.41
N SER A 300 0.64 -17.33 18.52
CA SER A 300 1.64 -18.40 18.54
C SER A 300 3.04 -18.01 18.04
N GLY A 301 3.47 -16.76 18.27
CA GLY A 301 4.80 -16.28 17.86
C GLY A 301 4.84 -15.60 16.49
N VAL A 302 3.74 -15.58 15.73
CA VAL A 302 3.60 -14.74 14.54
C VAL A 302 2.67 -13.54 14.79
N PRO A 303 2.86 -12.40 14.11
CA PRO A 303 1.99 -11.24 14.27
C PRO A 303 0.53 -11.55 13.89
N ALA A 304 -0.38 -11.23 14.80
CA ALA A 304 -1.82 -11.15 14.51
C ALA A 304 -2.27 -9.71 14.24
N LYS A 305 -1.40 -8.73 14.53
CA LYS A 305 -1.55 -7.32 14.20
C LYS A 305 -0.23 -6.75 13.71
N ARG A 306 -0.31 -5.76 12.82
CA ARG A 306 0.81 -4.86 12.55
C ARG A 306 0.65 -3.58 13.33
N ILE A 307 1.61 -3.31 14.21
CA ILE A 307 1.61 -2.16 15.10
C ILE A 307 2.83 -1.30 14.78
N ASP A 308 2.61 -0.01 14.53
CA ASP A 308 3.66 1.00 14.39
C ASP A 308 3.30 2.24 15.21
N ASP A 309 4.24 2.76 16.00
CA ASP A 309 4.04 3.85 16.97
C ASP A 309 2.77 3.72 17.86
N GLY A 310 2.37 2.48 18.17
CA GLY A 310 1.16 2.18 18.96
C GLY A 310 -0.15 2.18 18.17
N GLU A 311 -0.11 2.44 16.86
CA GLU A 311 -1.26 2.37 15.96
C GLU A 311 -1.30 1.03 15.22
N VAL A 312 -2.49 0.45 15.10
CA VAL A 312 -2.70 -0.83 14.38
C VAL A 312 -3.02 -0.54 12.91
N HIS A 313 -2.22 -1.07 11.99
CA HIS A 313 -2.40 -0.88 10.55
C HIS A 313 -3.16 -2.02 9.86
N TRP A 314 -2.99 -3.23 10.36
CA TRP A 314 -3.83 -4.37 9.99
C TRP A 314 -4.00 -5.30 11.18
N VAL A 315 -5.10 -6.05 11.19
CA VAL A 315 -5.46 -7.00 12.25
C VAL A 315 -6.06 -8.26 11.64
N GLY A 316 -5.76 -9.42 12.22
CA GLY A 316 -6.35 -10.70 11.85
C GLY A 316 -7.87 -10.76 12.10
N ALA A 317 -8.61 -11.22 11.11
CA ALA A 317 -10.06 -11.45 11.19
C ALA A 317 -10.43 -12.95 11.32
N ALA A 318 -9.53 -13.85 10.94
CA ALA A 318 -9.67 -15.30 11.08
C ALA A 318 -8.30 -15.93 11.32
N ILE A 319 -8.27 -17.19 11.76
CA ILE A 319 -7.06 -17.99 11.92
C ILE A 319 -6.99 -19.01 10.77
N SER A 320 -5.79 -19.26 10.27
CA SER A 320 -5.49 -20.32 9.31
C SER A 320 -4.33 -21.16 9.80
N SER A 321 -4.49 -22.48 9.80
CA SER A 321 -3.41 -23.43 10.08
C SER A 321 -3.12 -24.39 8.93
N PHE A 322 -1.94 -25.02 8.95
CA PHE A 322 -1.45 -25.86 7.86
C PHE A 322 -1.06 -27.25 8.38
N GLY A 323 -1.61 -28.30 7.78
CA GLY A 323 -1.52 -29.65 8.32
C GLY A 323 -1.88 -30.69 7.27
N PHE A 324 -2.48 -31.77 7.73
CA PHE A 324 -2.99 -32.82 6.84
C PHE A 324 -4.27 -33.44 7.40
N THR A 325 -5.10 -33.93 6.50
CA THR A 325 -6.31 -34.67 6.83
C THR A 325 -6.03 -36.15 6.73
N ILE A 326 -6.36 -36.91 7.77
CA ILE A 326 -6.32 -38.38 7.75
C ILE A 326 -7.72 -38.97 7.56
N ASN A 327 -7.78 -40.16 6.95
CA ASN A 327 -8.94 -41.03 6.94
C ASN A 327 -8.59 -42.29 7.72
N THR A 328 -9.11 -42.39 8.95
CA THR A 328 -8.73 -43.45 9.89
C THR A 328 -9.18 -44.83 9.43
N GLN A 329 -10.28 -44.94 8.70
CA GLN A 329 -10.76 -46.22 8.17
C GLN A 329 -9.85 -46.77 7.07
N VAL A 330 -9.38 -45.90 6.17
CA VAL A 330 -8.42 -46.31 5.12
C VAL A 330 -7.11 -46.75 5.75
N LEU A 331 -6.57 -45.97 6.70
CA LEU A 331 -5.34 -46.31 7.39
C LEU A 331 -5.46 -47.64 8.18
N GLU A 332 -6.59 -47.86 8.87
CA GLU A 332 -6.85 -49.13 9.58
C GLU A 332 -6.99 -50.31 8.61
N LEU A 333 -7.69 -50.13 7.49
CA LEU A 333 -7.90 -51.17 6.48
C LEU A 333 -6.57 -51.66 5.88
N GLU A 334 -5.66 -50.73 5.59
CA GLU A 334 -4.33 -51.01 5.03
C GLU A 334 -3.29 -51.39 6.12
N GLY A 335 -3.69 -51.39 7.40
CA GLY A 335 -2.79 -51.74 8.52
C GLY A 335 -1.67 -50.71 8.75
N LEU A 336 -1.91 -49.45 8.40
CA LEU A 336 -0.94 -48.36 8.46
C LEU A 336 -1.05 -47.56 9.76
N PRO A 337 0.07 -47.01 10.28
CA PRO A 337 0.03 -46.07 11.38
C PRO A 337 -0.70 -44.78 10.98
N GLN A 338 -1.32 -44.12 11.96
CA GLN A 338 -1.84 -42.77 11.77
C GLN A 338 -0.70 -41.75 11.89
N PRO A 339 -0.47 -40.90 10.88
CA PRO A 339 0.59 -39.90 10.95
C PRO A 339 0.20 -38.78 11.94
N THR A 340 1.20 -38.31 12.68
CA THR A 340 1.08 -37.20 13.65
C THR A 340 2.01 -36.03 13.32
N LYS A 341 2.98 -36.27 12.43
CA LYS A 341 4.06 -35.35 12.06
C LYS A 341 4.21 -35.28 10.54
N TRP A 342 4.81 -34.20 10.03
CA TRP A 342 5.20 -34.14 8.62
C TRP A 342 6.13 -35.29 8.23
N THR A 343 7.10 -35.62 9.09
CA THR A 343 8.03 -36.73 8.84
C THR A 343 7.35 -38.09 8.78
N ASP A 344 6.18 -38.26 9.40
CA ASP A 344 5.44 -39.52 9.33
C ASP A 344 4.95 -39.75 7.90
N LEU A 345 4.49 -38.70 7.19
CA LEU A 345 4.06 -38.80 5.80
C LEU A 345 5.18 -39.26 4.84
N ALA A 346 6.45 -39.06 5.22
CA ALA A 346 7.63 -39.51 4.48
C ALA A 346 8.04 -40.97 4.79
N ASN A 347 7.38 -41.63 5.75
CA ASN A 347 7.81 -42.95 6.21
C ASN A 347 7.66 -44.03 5.13
N GLU A 348 8.62 -44.94 5.04
CA GLU A 348 8.65 -46.03 4.06
C GLU A 348 7.50 -47.04 4.22
N THR A 349 6.86 -47.10 5.39
CA THR A 349 5.71 -47.99 5.63
C THR A 349 4.55 -47.66 4.69
N TYR A 350 4.37 -46.38 4.33
CA TYR A 350 3.33 -45.96 3.38
C TYR A 350 3.63 -46.37 1.93
N ALA A 351 4.89 -46.65 1.60
CA ALA A 351 5.27 -47.14 0.28
C ALA A 351 4.89 -48.61 0.06
N LEU A 352 4.73 -49.38 1.14
CA LEU A 352 4.48 -50.83 1.10
C LEU A 352 3.00 -51.20 0.87
N VAL A 353 2.15 -50.22 0.54
CA VAL A 353 0.75 -50.47 0.17
C VAL A 353 0.69 -50.93 -1.28
N ASP A 354 -0.01 -52.04 -1.51
CA ASP A 354 -0.17 -52.58 -2.86
C ASP A 354 -1.02 -51.66 -3.75
N PHE A 355 -0.64 -51.54 -5.02
CA PHE A 355 -1.36 -50.89 -6.14
C PHE A 355 -1.35 -49.36 -6.25
N PHE A 356 -1.56 -48.59 -5.18
CA PHE A 356 -1.67 -47.12 -5.28
C PHE A 356 -1.07 -46.39 -4.06
N PRO A 357 -0.46 -45.19 -4.27
CA PRO A 357 -0.04 -44.32 -3.17
C PRO A 357 -1.21 -43.96 -2.25
N ILE A 358 -0.97 -44.02 -0.94
CA ILE A 358 -2.00 -43.79 0.10
C ILE A 358 -1.92 -42.40 0.73
N ILE A 359 -0.86 -41.65 0.44
CA ILE A 359 -0.74 -40.23 0.79
C ILE A 359 -1.21 -39.39 -0.40
N GLY A 360 -1.71 -38.19 -0.16
CA GLY A 360 -2.07 -37.23 -1.20
C GLY A 360 -1.44 -35.87 -0.98
N THR A 361 -0.95 -35.25 -2.06
CA THR A 361 -0.49 -33.86 -2.06
C THR A 361 -0.86 -33.16 -3.37
N ALA A 362 -0.74 -31.84 -3.44
CA ALA A 362 -1.01 -31.07 -4.65
C ALA A 362 0.27 -30.55 -5.31
N ASP A 363 0.21 -30.32 -6.62
CA ASP A 363 1.28 -29.64 -7.36
C ASP A 363 1.48 -28.21 -6.83
N ALA A 364 2.70 -27.88 -6.40
CA ALA A 364 3.08 -26.56 -5.91
C ALA A 364 2.77 -25.42 -6.90
N THR A 365 2.82 -25.70 -8.21
CA THR A 365 2.53 -24.70 -9.25
C THR A 365 1.03 -24.42 -9.43
N LEU A 366 0.16 -25.25 -8.85
CA LEU A 366 -1.29 -25.18 -9.01
C LEU A 366 -2.04 -24.98 -7.68
N SER A 367 -1.37 -25.12 -6.53
CA SER A 367 -1.96 -24.93 -5.21
C SER A 367 -1.13 -24.06 -4.26
N THR A 368 -1.65 -22.88 -3.94
CA THR A 368 -1.01 -21.94 -3.00
C THR A 368 -0.95 -22.48 -1.57
N SER A 369 -1.94 -23.26 -1.12
CA SER A 369 -1.93 -23.78 0.25
C SER A 369 -0.91 -24.91 0.45
N ASN A 370 -0.71 -25.74 -0.59
CA ASN A 370 0.32 -26.77 -0.55
C ASN A 370 1.72 -26.16 -0.72
N THR A 371 1.90 -25.13 -1.56
CA THR A 371 3.14 -24.33 -1.59
C THR A 371 3.53 -23.86 -0.19
N ARG A 372 2.59 -23.29 0.58
CA ARG A 372 2.85 -22.87 1.97
C ARG A 372 3.20 -24.05 2.89
N ILE A 373 2.55 -25.21 2.74
CA ILE A 373 2.91 -26.43 3.49
C ILE A 373 4.36 -26.84 3.18
N PHE A 374 4.80 -26.74 1.93
CA PHE A 374 6.17 -27.09 1.55
C PHE A 374 7.19 -26.10 2.12
N GLU A 375 6.87 -24.81 2.13
CA GLU A 375 7.69 -23.79 2.80
C GLU A 375 7.80 -24.05 4.31
N ILE A 376 6.69 -24.45 4.95
CA ILE A 376 6.67 -24.81 6.38
C ILE A 376 7.63 -25.97 6.61
N ILE A 377 7.51 -27.07 5.85
CA ILE A 377 8.40 -28.23 5.98
C ILE A 377 9.87 -27.84 5.76
N ILE A 378 10.17 -27.03 4.74
CA ILE A 378 11.53 -26.57 4.47
C ILE A 378 12.08 -25.73 5.63
N GLN A 379 11.30 -24.81 6.21
CA GLN A 379 11.78 -23.98 7.32
C GLN A 379 11.82 -24.73 8.65
N THR A 380 10.94 -25.70 8.88
CA THR A 380 11.00 -26.59 10.06
C THR A 380 12.31 -27.37 10.11
N TYR A 381 12.73 -27.91 8.97
CA TYR A 381 13.81 -28.89 8.89
C TYR A 381 15.13 -28.34 8.34
N GLY A 382 15.11 -27.12 7.79
CA GLY A 382 16.18 -26.57 6.99
C GLY A 382 16.17 -27.10 5.55
N TRP A 383 16.88 -26.40 4.66
CA TRP A 383 16.80 -26.63 3.21
C TRP A 383 17.04 -28.09 2.80
N GLU A 384 18.16 -28.67 3.22
CA GLU A 384 18.56 -30.03 2.82
C GLU A 384 17.58 -31.09 3.33
N GLU A 385 17.31 -31.12 4.64
CA GLU A 385 16.45 -32.14 5.25
C GLU A 385 14.97 -31.96 4.86
N GLY A 386 14.51 -30.71 4.76
CA GLY A 386 13.16 -30.39 4.30
C GLY A 386 12.89 -30.91 2.90
N TRP A 387 13.83 -30.76 1.95
CA TRP A 387 13.69 -31.33 0.62
C TRP A 387 13.75 -32.86 0.59
N LYS A 388 14.52 -33.49 1.47
CA LYS A 388 14.50 -34.95 1.62
C LYS A 388 13.11 -35.42 2.04
N ILE A 389 12.54 -34.78 3.06
CA ILE A 389 11.18 -35.05 3.55
C ILE A 389 10.16 -34.82 2.44
N LEU A 390 10.20 -33.68 1.73
CA LEU A 390 9.28 -33.40 0.64
C LEU A 390 9.37 -34.42 -0.49
N THR A 391 10.58 -34.87 -0.83
CA THR A 391 10.78 -35.89 -1.87
C THR A 391 10.15 -37.22 -1.47
N LEU A 392 10.31 -37.64 -0.21
CA LEU A 392 9.72 -38.88 0.31
C LEU A 392 8.20 -38.78 0.49
N ILE A 393 7.68 -37.63 0.92
CA ILE A 393 6.24 -37.36 0.90
C ILE A 393 5.71 -37.47 -0.54
N GLY A 394 6.39 -36.83 -1.49
CA GLY A 394 6.07 -36.92 -2.92
C GLY A 394 6.06 -38.37 -3.41
N ALA A 395 7.05 -39.17 -3.03
CA ALA A 395 7.15 -40.58 -3.39
C ALA A 395 6.03 -41.45 -2.81
N ASN A 396 5.55 -41.13 -1.60
CA ASN A 396 4.38 -41.76 -0.97
C ASN A 396 3.04 -41.22 -1.49
N SER A 397 3.06 -40.14 -2.28
CA SER A 397 1.86 -39.40 -2.63
C SER A 397 1.30 -39.71 -4.00
N ARG A 398 -0.01 -39.63 -4.11
CA ARG A 398 -0.68 -39.25 -5.34
C ARG A 398 -0.67 -37.72 -5.47
N ILE A 399 -0.29 -37.22 -6.65
CA ILE A 399 -0.29 -35.79 -6.94
C ILE A 399 -1.65 -35.37 -7.53
N TYR A 400 -2.25 -34.34 -6.94
CA TYR A 400 -3.48 -33.72 -7.40
C TYR A 400 -3.24 -32.31 -7.94
N ASP A 401 -4.11 -31.85 -8.84
CA ASP A 401 -3.99 -30.50 -9.41
C ASP A 401 -4.35 -29.39 -8.41
N LYS A 402 -5.12 -29.69 -7.35
CA LYS A 402 -5.64 -28.69 -6.40
C LYS A 402 -5.80 -29.27 -5.00
N SER A 403 -5.74 -28.42 -3.99
CA SER A 403 -5.96 -28.83 -2.59
C SER A 403 -7.38 -29.27 -2.29
N GLU A 404 -8.39 -28.76 -3.02
CA GLU A 404 -9.75 -29.30 -2.89
C GLU A 404 -9.80 -30.78 -3.26
N SER A 405 -9.05 -31.19 -4.30
CA SER A 405 -9.00 -32.57 -4.74
C SER A 405 -8.32 -33.49 -3.71
N VAL A 406 -7.29 -33.01 -3.01
CA VAL A 406 -6.65 -33.74 -1.90
C VAL A 406 -7.66 -33.96 -0.77
N ARG A 407 -8.41 -32.91 -0.39
CA ARG A 407 -9.50 -33.00 0.59
C ARG A 407 -10.55 -34.03 0.16
N ASP A 408 -11.04 -33.92 -1.06
CA ASP A 408 -12.12 -34.78 -1.57
C ASP A 408 -11.66 -36.24 -1.60
N ALA A 409 -10.41 -36.51 -2.00
CA ALA A 409 -9.82 -37.84 -1.96
C ALA A 409 -9.78 -38.42 -0.53
N ALA A 410 -9.41 -37.63 0.48
CA ALA A 410 -9.44 -38.07 1.88
C ALA A 410 -10.88 -38.35 2.35
N ILE A 411 -11.85 -37.49 1.99
CA ILE A 411 -13.27 -37.65 2.34
C ILE A 411 -13.84 -38.97 1.80
N ILE A 412 -13.60 -39.26 0.52
CA ILE A 412 -14.14 -40.46 -0.14
C ILE A 412 -13.33 -41.73 0.15
N GLY A 413 -12.24 -41.63 0.91
CA GLY A 413 -11.38 -42.75 1.26
C GLY A 413 -10.52 -43.27 0.11
N GLU A 414 -10.16 -42.40 -0.84
CA GLU A 414 -9.18 -42.72 -1.89
C GLU A 414 -7.74 -42.71 -1.35
N ILE A 415 -7.47 -41.88 -0.36
CA ILE A 415 -6.18 -41.78 0.35
C ILE A 415 -6.39 -41.87 1.87
N GLY A 416 -5.37 -42.35 2.58
CA GLY A 416 -5.35 -42.47 4.03
C GLY A 416 -4.90 -41.19 4.73
N ALA A 417 -4.08 -40.36 4.09
CA ALA A 417 -3.73 -39.03 4.57
C ALA A 417 -3.43 -38.08 3.40
N GLY A 418 -3.64 -36.78 3.56
CA GLY A 418 -3.23 -35.81 2.56
C GLY A 418 -3.06 -34.39 3.08
N THR A 419 -2.11 -33.65 2.50
CA THR A 419 -1.75 -32.28 2.90
C THR A 419 -2.89 -31.31 2.64
N THR A 420 -3.38 -30.67 3.70
CA THR A 420 -4.55 -29.78 3.66
C THR A 420 -4.34 -28.56 4.54
N ILE A 421 -4.90 -27.44 4.09
CA ILE A 421 -5.16 -26.31 4.97
C ILE A 421 -6.35 -26.63 5.87
N ASP A 422 -6.37 -26.02 7.03
CA ASP A 422 -7.28 -26.27 8.13
C ASP A 422 -8.77 -26.37 7.76
N PHE A 423 -9.34 -25.39 7.07
CA PHE A 423 -10.76 -25.38 6.73
C PHE A 423 -11.14 -26.52 5.77
N TYR A 424 -10.20 -27.03 4.96
CA TYR A 424 -10.41 -28.27 4.20
C TYR A 424 -10.40 -29.49 5.09
N GLY A 425 -9.49 -29.54 6.07
CA GLY A 425 -9.51 -30.52 7.14
C GLY A 425 -10.83 -30.56 7.89
N TYR A 426 -11.26 -29.43 8.43
CA TYR A 426 -12.50 -29.31 9.21
C TYR A 426 -13.72 -29.66 8.36
N THR A 427 -13.73 -29.27 7.08
CA THR A 427 -14.79 -29.66 6.14
C THR A 427 -14.83 -31.18 5.95
N ALA A 428 -13.67 -31.83 5.85
CA ALA A 428 -13.60 -33.28 5.76
C ALA A 428 -14.11 -33.97 7.03
N GLN A 429 -13.74 -33.47 8.22
CA GLN A 429 -14.28 -33.99 9.49
C GLN A 429 -15.81 -33.86 9.55
N LEU A 430 -16.34 -32.71 9.13
CA LEU A 430 -17.77 -32.45 9.14
C LEU A 430 -18.53 -33.36 8.15
N GLN A 431 -17.95 -33.63 6.98
CA GLN A 431 -18.57 -34.49 5.97
C GLN A 431 -18.43 -35.98 6.25
N ASN A 432 -17.37 -36.40 6.95
CA ASN A 432 -17.13 -37.80 7.32
C ASN A 432 -16.76 -37.93 8.81
N PRO A 433 -17.72 -37.67 9.73
CA PRO A 433 -17.47 -37.57 11.16
C PRO A 433 -17.02 -38.90 11.77
N GLY A 434 -16.01 -38.85 12.62
CA GLY A 434 -15.40 -40.03 13.25
C GLY A 434 -14.42 -40.80 12.36
N VAL A 435 -14.27 -40.39 11.09
CA VAL A 435 -13.40 -41.04 10.10
C VAL A 435 -12.32 -40.09 9.63
N CYS A 436 -12.72 -38.91 9.17
CA CYS A 436 -11.78 -37.87 8.78
C CYS A 436 -11.38 -37.02 9.99
N TRP A 437 -10.08 -36.77 10.13
CA TRP A 437 -9.52 -35.90 11.16
C TRP A 437 -8.46 -34.99 10.56
N TYR A 438 -8.49 -33.71 10.93
CA TYR A 438 -7.42 -32.79 10.66
C TYR A 438 -6.36 -32.93 11.74
N VAL A 439 -5.10 -33.03 11.33
CA VAL A 439 -3.97 -33.18 12.22
C VAL A 439 -3.14 -31.91 12.15
N PHE A 440 -2.91 -31.30 13.32
CA PHE A 440 -1.84 -30.33 13.52
C PHE A 440 -0.53 -31.11 13.71
N PRO A 441 0.46 -30.98 12.80
CA PRO A 441 1.72 -31.70 12.92
C PRO A 441 2.44 -31.38 14.24
N GLU A 442 2.78 -32.42 15.02
CA GLU A 442 3.47 -32.28 16.32
C GLU A 442 4.92 -31.79 16.20
N ASP A 443 5.50 -31.92 15.01
CA ASP A 443 6.85 -31.48 14.64
C ASP A 443 6.89 -30.04 14.13
N GLY A 444 5.74 -29.35 14.08
CA GLY A 444 5.65 -27.92 13.81
C GLY A 444 4.66 -27.58 12.70
N THR A 445 3.67 -26.76 13.03
CA THR A 445 2.75 -26.12 12.09
C THR A 445 2.96 -24.60 12.08
N LEU A 446 2.18 -23.91 11.27
CA LEU A 446 2.08 -22.45 11.23
C LEU A 446 0.62 -22.06 11.47
N LEU A 447 0.38 -21.10 12.35
CA LEU A 447 -0.92 -20.45 12.53
C LEU A 447 -0.81 -19.01 12.06
N ASN A 448 -1.51 -18.63 11.01
CA ASN A 448 -1.51 -17.26 10.49
C ASN A 448 -2.84 -16.57 10.74
N ALA A 449 -2.76 -15.27 10.98
CA ALA A 449 -3.91 -14.37 10.92
C ALA A 449 -4.28 -14.08 9.46
N ASP A 450 -5.57 -14.13 9.12
CA ASP A 450 -6.06 -13.63 7.82
C ASP A 450 -6.48 -12.16 7.97
N PRO A 451 -5.72 -11.18 7.44
CA PRO A 451 -5.86 -9.79 7.87
C PRO A 451 -7.00 -9.01 7.23
N VAL A 452 -7.37 -7.92 7.90
CA VAL A 452 -8.13 -6.79 7.35
C VAL A 452 -7.39 -5.48 7.68
N ALA A 453 -7.44 -4.52 6.76
CA ALA A 453 -6.81 -3.21 6.92
C ALA A 453 -7.62 -2.08 6.29
N LEU A 454 -7.56 -0.91 6.92
CA LEU A 454 -7.98 0.35 6.32
C LEU A 454 -6.92 0.81 5.33
N LEU A 455 -7.35 1.21 4.13
CA LEU A 455 -6.46 1.78 3.12
C LEU A 455 -6.45 3.30 3.21
N ASN A 456 -5.29 3.91 2.95
CA ASN A 456 -5.14 5.36 2.96
C ASN A 456 -5.86 6.07 1.79
N THR A 457 -6.34 5.30 0.81
CA THR A 457 -7.15 5.78 -0.31
C THR A 457 -8.65 5.76 -0.02
N SER A 458 -9.08 5.34 1.18
CA SER A 458 -10.50 5.27 1.55
C SER A 458 -11.16 6.66 1.50
N PRO A 459 -12.19 6.87 0.67
CA PRO A 459 -13.05 8.06 0.76
C PRO A 459 -14.01 8.00 1.95
N HIS A 460 -14.13 6.84 2.62
CA HIS A 460 -15.09 6.58 3.69
C HIS A 460 -14.45 5.97 4.95
N PRO A 461 -13.41 6.58 5.54
CA PRO A 461 -12.58 5.93 6.57
C PRO A 461 -13.33 5.54 7.85
N GLN A 462 -14.37 6.29 8.23
CA GLN A 462 -15.20 5.95 9.40
C GLN A 462 -16.10 4.73 9.11
N ALA A 463 -16.74 4.70 7.95
CA ALA A 463 -17.60 3.58 7.53
C ALA A 463 -16.78 2.30 7.28
N ALA A 464 -15.58 2.45 6.70
CA ALA A 464 -14.64 1.36 6.51
C ALA A 464 -14.20 0.74 7.85
N GLN A 465 -13.84 1.57 8.84
CA GLN A 465 -13.51 1.07 10.18
C GLN A 465 -14.72 0.45 10.90
N ALA A 466 -15.94 0.91 10.63
CA ALA A 466 -17.15 0.26 11.14
C ALA A 466 -17.31 -1.18 10.59
N PHE A 467 -16.94 -1.43 9.33
CA PHE A 467 -16.86 -2.79 8.80
C PHE A 467 -15.78 -3.62 9.50
N VAL A 468 -14.60 -3.04 9.77
CA VAL A 468 -13.54 -3.73 10.53
C VAL A 468 -14.00 -4.06 11.94
N ALA A 469 -14.63 -3.11 12.64
CA ALA A 469 -15.15 -3.32 13.99
C ALA A 469 -16.21 -4.43 14.01
N TRP A 470 -17.17 -4.39 13.09
CA TRP A 470 -18.13 -5.47 12.92
C TRP A 470 -17.41 -6.80 12.66
N LEU A 471 -16.48 -6.86 11.71
CA LEU A 471 -15.79 -8.10 11.35
C LEU A 471 -15.06 -8.73 12.54
N LEU A 472 -14.53 -7.95 13.49
CA LEU A 472 -13.86 -8.43 14.70
C LEU A 472 -14.81 -8.73 15.87
N SER A 473 -16.07 -8.27 15.79
CA SER A 473 -17.10 -8.55 16.79
C SER A 473 -17.56 -10.02 16.74
N PRO A 474 -18.16 -10.56 17.83
CA PRO A 474 -18.76 -11.88 17.80
C PRO A 474 -19.72 -12.07 16.61
N GLU A 475 -20.56 -11.08 16.30
CA GLU A 475 -21.51 -11.16 15.19
C GLU A 475 -20.82 -11.22 13.82
N GLY A 476 -19.72 -10.46 13.63
CA GLY A 476 -18.98 -10.47 12.36
C GLY A 476 -18.05 -11.68 12.19
N GLN A 477 -17.87 -12.49 13.21
CA GLN A 477 -17.16 -13.78 13.13
C GLN A 477 -18.10 -14.94 12.73
N ILE A 478 -19.42 -14.76 12.81
CA ILE A 478 -20.42 -15.76 12.39
C ILE A 478 -20.20 -16.31 10.96
N PRO A 479 -19.80 -15.52 9.94
CA PRO A 479 -19.49 -16.06 8.62
C PRO A 479 -18.52 -17.25 8.65
N TRP A 480 -17.53 -17.24 9.54
CA TRP A 480 -16.51 -18.29 9.64
C TRP A 480 -17.08 -19.64 10.09
N LEU A 481 -18.16 -19.60 10.86
CA LEU A 481 -18.87 -20.77 11.37
C LEU A 481 -19.74 -21.46 10.32
N ASP A 482 -19.99 -20.84 9.16
CA ASP A 482 -20.80 -21.46 8.11
C ASP A 482 -20.14 -22.78 7.66
N PRO A 483 -20.84 -23.93 7.67
CA PRO A 483 -20.29 -25.22 7.26
C PRO A 483 -19.62 -25.26 5.89
N LYS A 484 -19.94 -24.31 4.99
CA LYS A 484 -19.29 -24.20 3.67
C LYS A 484 -17.99 -23.40 3.69
N ILE A 485 -17.78 -22.55 4.70
CA ILE A 485 -16.59 -21.72 4.89
C ILE A 485 -15.65 -22.38 5.88
N ASN A 486 -16.18 -22.70 7.07
CA ASN A 486 -15.59 -23.55 8.09
C ASN A 486 -14.16 -23.15 8.51
N ARG A 487 -13.97 -21.87 8.85
CA ARG A 487 -12.69 -21.30 9.26
C ARG A 487 -12.66 -21.01 10.76
N LEU A 488 -11.47 -21.02 11.35
CA LEU A 488 -11.33 -20.65 12.76
C LEU A 488 -11.53 -19.14 12.94
N PRO A 489 -12.41 -18.71 13.86
CA PRO A 489 -12.59 -17.30 14.16
C PRO A 489 -11.37 -16.75 14.90
N MET A 490 -11.09 -15.46 14.73
CA MET A 490 -10.06 -14.78 15.53
C MET A 490 -10.58 -14.40 16.93
N ASN A 491 -11.86 -14.00 17.03
CA ASN A 491 -12.50 -13.70 18.31
C ASN A 491 -13.31 -14.91 18.81
N PRO A 492 -12.87 -15.61 19.88
CA PRO A 492 -13.54 -16.81 20.38
C PRO A 492 -14.92 -16.54 20.99
N ALA A 493 -15.26 -15.29 21.32
CA ALA A 493 -16.58 -14.94 21.84
C ALA A 493 -17.71 -15.24 20.83
N VAL A 494 -17.39 -15.48 19.55
CA VAL A 494 -18.37 -16.00 18.59
C VAL A 494 -18.98 -17.34 19.04
N PHE A 495 -18.25 -18.18 19.77
CA PHE A 495 -18.77 -19.46 20.25
C PHE A 495 -19.88 -19.31 21.31
N ASP A 496 -19.98 -18.14 21.96
CA ASP A 496 -21.07 -17.82 22.89
C ASP A 496 -22.38 -17.42 22.18
N THR A 497 -22.33 -17.10 20.89
CA THR A 497 -23.52 -16.78 20.07
C THR A 497 -24.38 -18.02 19.82
N PRO A 498 -25.68 -17.87 19.47
CA PRO A 498 -26.52 -19.00 19.10
C PRO A 498 -25.92 -19.87 17.97
N GLU A 499 -25.37 -19.24 16.94
CA GLU A 499 -24.70 -19.91 15.82
C GLU A 499 -23.40 -20.60 16.27
N GLY A 500 -22.66 -20.00 17.20
CA GLY A 500 -21.48 -20.56 17.84
C GLY A 500 -21.76 -21.85 18.61
N GLN A 501 -22.83 -21.86 19.40
CA GLN A 501 -23.25 -23.01 20.20
C GLN A 501 -23.68 -24.22 19.34
N GLU A 502 -23.98 -24.01 18.05
CA GLU A 502 -24.23 -25.07 17.08
C GLU A 502 -22.94 -25.70 16.50
N ARG A 503 -21.76 -25.14 16.82
CA ARG A 503 -20.44 -25.58 16.30
C ARG A 503 -19.44 -25.99 17.40
N PRO A 504 -19.80 -26.89 18.34
CA PRO A 504 -18.86 -27.38 19.35
C PRO A 504 -17.66 -28.11 18.73
N ASP A 505 -17.82 -28.66 17.53
CA ASP A 505 -16.75 -29.29 16.75
C ASP A 505 -15.65 -28.29 16.36
N LEU A 506 -16.03 -27.06 15.98
CA LEU A 506 -15.08 -26.03 15.58
C LEU A 506 -14.50 -25.30 16.80
N GLU A 507 -15.28 -25.18 17.89
CA GLU A 507 -14.79 -24.66 19.16
C GLU A 507 -13.68 -25.53 19.75
N GLU A 508 -13.86 -26.86 19.75
CA GLU A 508 -12.83 -27.81 20.21
C GLU A 508 -11.53 -27.62 19.41
N ILE A 509 -11.63 -27.52 18.08
CA ILE A 509 -10.49 -27.29 17.18
C ILE A 509 -9.83 -25.93 17.44
N TYR A 510 -10.61 -24.88 17.71
CA TYR A 510 -10.06 -23.57 18.06
C TYR A 510 -9.12 -23.70 19.26
N TYR A 511 -9.55 -24.37 20.33
CA TYR A 511 -8.70 -24.56 21.51
C TYR A 511 -7.53 -25.51 21.25
N MET A 512 -7.70 -26.56 20.44
CA MET A 512 -6.57 -27.40 20.00
C MET A 512 -5.51 -26.59 19.24
N SER A 513 -5.92 -25.64 18.41
CA SER A 513 -4.99 -24.79 17.65
C SER A 513 -4.10 -23.92 18.55
N GLN A 514 -4.58 -23.55 19.75
CA GLN A 514 -3.82 -22.78 20.73
C GLN A 514 -2.71 -23.60 21.41
N GLU A 515 -2.81 -24.93 21.36
CA GLU A 515 -1.83 -25.87 21.92
C GLU A 515 -0.85 -26.42 20.88
N ALA A 516 -1.03 -26.08 19.59
CA ALA A 516 -0.21 -26.57 18.50
C ALA A 516 1.26 -26.13 18.66
N VAL A 517 2.19 -26.98 18.19
CA VAL A 517 3.62 -26.66 18.12
C VAL A 517 3.86 -25.80 16.89
N ILE A 518 4.48 -24.64 17.06
CA ILE A 518 4.51 -23.60 16.03
C ILE A 518 5.95 -23.30 15.67
N ILE A 519 6.23 -23.25 14.37
CA ILE A 519 7.56 -22.97 13.86
C ILE A 519 7.84 -21.47 13.84
N GLU A 520 9.11 -21.12 13.96
CA GLU A 520 9.58 -19.80 13.55
C GLU A 520 9.57 -19.77 12.02
N PHE A 521 8.67 -19.00 11.43
CA PHE A 521 8.51 -18.90 9.99
C PHE A 521 8.85 -17.49 9.50
N SER A 522 9.71 -17.41 8.49
CA SER A 522 10.05 -16.17 7.80
C SER A 522 9.36 -16.14 6.44
N ASP A 523 8.36 -15.28 6.32
CA ASP A 523 7.70 -15.03 5.04
C ASP A 523 8.63 -14.37 4.01
N GLU A 524 9.56 -13.52 4.44
CA GLU A 524 10.57 -12.94 3.56
C GLU A 524 11.47 -14.03 2.97
N LEU A 525 11.90 -14.98 3.81
CA LEU A 525 12.70 -16.12 3.37
C LEU A 525 11.89 -17.02 2.42
N ALA A 526 10.64 -17.35 2.75
CA ALA A 526 9.77 -18.13 1.89
C ALA A 526 9.61 -17.51 0.49
N LEU A 527 9.30 -16.20 0.44
CA LEU A 527 9.15 -15.47 -0.82
C LEU A 527 10.46 -15.41 -1.63
N SER A 528 11.62 -15.41 -0.98
CA SER A 528 12.92 -15.34 -1.66
C SER A 528 13.20 -16.52 -2.60
N TYR A 529 12.60 -17.69 -2.33
CA TYR A 529 12.78 -18.92 -3.12
C TYR A 529 11.48 -19.56 -3.61
N GLU A 530 10.30 -18.97 -3.38
CA GLU A 530 8.97 -19.56 -3.65
C GLU A 530 8.88 -20.15 -5.07
N PHE A 531 9.17 -19.35 -6.09
CA PHE A 531 9.10 -19.78 -7.49
C PHE A 531 10.07 -20.93 -7.83
N PRO A 532 11.37 -20.84 -7.52
CA PRO A 532 12.29 -21.96 -7.65
C PRO A 532 11.81 -23.22 -6.94
N MET A 533 11.33 -23.12 -5.70
CA MET A 533 10.80 -24.26 -4.95
C MET A 533 9.62 -24.90 -5.66
N MET A 534 8.64 -24.11 -6.09
CA MET A 534 7.46 -24.60 -6.81
C MET A 534 7.82 -25.37 -8.07
N TYR A 535 8.72 -24.82 -8.89
CA TYR A 535 9.10 -25.43 -10.16
C TYR A 535 10.08 -26.60 -10.00
N PHE A 536 10.92 -26.58 -8.98
CA PHE A 536 11.76 -27.74 -8.64
C PHE A 536 10.91 -28.90 -8.12
N PHE A 537 9.92 -28.63 -7.25
CA PHE A 537 8.91 -29.62 -6.83
C PHE A 537 8.17 -30.18 -8.04
N HIS A 538 7.67 -29.31 -8.92
CA HIS A 538 6.97 -29.72 -10.14
C HIS A 538 7.86 -30.61 -11.04
N ALA A 539 9.11 -30.21 -11.29
CA ALA A 539 10.02 -30.96 -12.12
C ALA A 539 10.37 -32.33 -11.52
N THR A 540 10.80 -32.34 -10.26
CA THR A 540 11.46 -33.51 -9.66
C THR A 540 10.49 -34.49 -9.00
N LEU A 541 9.34 -34.01 -8.54
CA LEU A 541 8.34 -34.84 -7.88
C LEU A 541 7.16 -35.08 -8.80
N VAL A 542 6.55 -34.04 -9.37
CA VAL A 542 5.33 -34.20 -10.19
C VAL A 542 5.62 -34.81 -11.56
N ARG A 543 6.58 -34.26 -12.30
CA ARG A 543 6.86 -34.70 -13.68
C ARG A 543 7.63 -36.01 -13.72
N SER A 544 8.47 -36.26 -12.72
CA SER A 544 9.24 -37.51 -12.55
C SER A 544 8.56 -38.53 -11.63
N GLN A 545 7.28 -38.32 -11.27
CA GLN A 545 6.57 -39.06 -10.22
C GLN A 545 6.63 -40.58 -10.37
N LEU A 546 6.46 -41.11 -11.59
CA LEU A 546 6.45 -42.56 -11.80
C LEU A 546 7.79 -43.20 -11.43
N LYS A 547 8.90 -42.58 -11.84
CA LYS A 547 10.24 -43.08 -11.54
C LYS A 547 10.60 -42.90 -10.07
N LEU A 548 10.17 -41.80 -9.45
CA LEU A 548 10.33 -41.56 -8.02
C LEU A 548 9.61 -42.65 -7.21
N TRP A 549 8.34 -42.88 -7.51
CA TRP A 549 7.51 -43.89 -6.84
C TRP A 549 8.11 -45.29 -7.00
N ASP A 550 8.47 -45.68 -8.21
CA ASP A 550 9.14 -46.96 -8.48
C ASP A 550 10.45 -47.13 -7.70
N ALA A 551 11.27 -46.08 -7.64
CA ALA A 551 12.54 -46.11 -6.92
C ALA A 551 12.35 -46.25 -5.41
N TRP A 552 11.36 -45.53 -4.88
CA TRP A 552 11.03 -45.59 -3.47
C TRP A 552 10.42 -46.94 -3.06
N LEU A 553 9.53 -47.47 -3.89
CA LEU A 553 8.91 -48.78 -3.70
C LEU A 553 9.98 -49.90 -3.68
N ASP A 554 10.85 -49.94 -4.68
CA ASP A 554 11.95 -50.92 -4.74
C ASP A 554 12.86 -50.82 -3.52
N LEU A 555 13.21 -49.59 -3.10
CA LEU A 555 14.06 -49.34 -1.95
C LEU A 555 13.41 -49.76 -0.62
N ALA A 556 12.11 -49.46 -0.45
CA ALA A 556 11.33 -49.85 0.73
C ALA A 556 11.19 -51.38 0.83
N HIS A 557 10.90 -52.06 -0.28
CA HIS A 557 10.83 -53.52 -0.32
C HIS A 557 12.18 -54.18 -0.03
N ALA A 558 13.27 -53.73 -0.67
CA ALA A 558 14.60 -54.28 -0.41
C ALA A 558 14.99 -54.18 1.07
N LYS A 559 14.59 -53.09 1.75
CA LYS A 559 14.77 -52.94 3.20
C LYS A 559 13.88 -53.90 3.99
N ALA A 560 12.59 -53.96 3.66
CA ALA A 560 11.60 -54.80 4.35
C ALA A 560 11.92 -56.31 4.25
N ASP A 561 12.40 -56.74 3.09
CA ASP A 561 12.78 -58.12 2.79
C ASP A 561 14.16 -58.50 3.37
N GLY A 562 14.93 -57.50 3.81
CA GLY A 562 16.25 -57.69 4.42
C GLY A 562 17.39 -57.86 3.41
N ASP A 563 17.17 -57.52 2.15
CA ASP A 563 18.17 -57.56 1.08
C ASP A 563 19.26 -56.48 1.26
N ILE A 564 18.88 -55.35 1.85
CA ILE A 564 19.80 -54.27 2.20
C ILE A 564 19.78 -53.98 3.71
N THR A 565 20.93 -53.57 4.24
CA THR A 565 21.06 -53.14 5.64
C THR A 565 20.43 -51.76 5.85
N GLN A 566 20.10 -51.42 7.10
CA GLN A 566 19.63 -50.08 7.46
C GLN A 566 20.60 -48.96 7.01
N ALA A 567 21.92 -49.21 7.07
CA ALA A 567 22.91 -48.23 6.64
C ALA A 567 22.88 -48.00 5.12
N GLN A 568 22.74 -49.08 4.34
CA GLN A 568 22.57 -48.97 2.88
C GLN A 568 21.25 -48.29 2.52
N PHE A 569 20.17 -48.58 3.24
CA PHE A 569 18.88 -47.93 3.03
C PHE A 569 19.00 -46.41 3.27
N VAL A 570 19.59 -45.98 4.39
CA VAL A 570 19.77 -44.54 4.69
C VAL A 570 20.63 -43.84 3.63
N ASP A 571 21.71 -44.49 3.16
CA ASP A 571 22.57 -43.94 2.11
C ASP A 571 21.83 -43.79 0.77
N LEU A 572 21.06 -44.81 0.38
CA LEU A 572 20.27 -44.77 -0.85
C LEU A 572 19.10 -43.77 -0.76
N VAL A 573 18.49 -43.60 0.42
CA VAL A 573 17.50 -42.54 0.67
C VAL A 573 18.13 -41.16 0.49
N ASP A 574 19.34 -40.95 1.01
CA ASP A 574 20.06 -39.69 0.84
C ASP A 574 20.33 -39.42 -0.64
N GLN A 575 20.83 -40.41 -1.39
CA GLN A 575 21.04 -40.28 -2.83
C GLN A 575 19.74 -40.02 -3.61
N LEU A 576 18.62 -40.61 -3.19
CA LEU A 576 17.30 -40.44 -3.80
C LEU A 576 16.75 -39.02 -3.60
N SER A 577 16.96 -38.45 -2.42
CA SER A 577 16.15 -37.32 -1.92
C SER A 577 16.94 -36.04 -1.62
N ASN A 578 18.26 -36.10 -1.51
CA ASN A 578 19.08 -34.93 -1.18
C ASN A 578 19.15 -33.95 -2.35
N PRO A 579 18.68 -32.69 -2.22
CA PRO A 579 18.71 -31.71 -3.30
C PRO A 579 20.16 -31.30 -3.68
N LEU A 580 21.09 -31.40 -2.73
CA LEU A 580 22.50 -31.04 -2.91
C LEU A 580 23.30 -32.09 -3.69
N LEU A 581 22.71 -33.26 -3.93
CA LEU A 581 23.27 -34.30 -4.79
C LEU A 581 22.67 -34.28 -6.20
N LEU A 582 21.82 -33.30 -6.55
CA LEU A 582 21.17 -33.26 -7.86
C LEU A 582 21.98 -32.33 -8.75
N GLU A 583 22.85 -32.91 -9.56
CA GLU A 583 23.62 -32.14 -10.54
C GLU A 583 22.74 -31.83 -11.76
N PHE A 584 22.64 -30.56 -12.12
CA PHE A 584 21.98 -30.07 -13.32
C PHE A 584 22.80 -28.92 -13.95
N THR A 585 22.49 -28.55 -15.18
CA THR A 585 23.19 -27.50 -15.93
C THR A 585 22.41 -26.19 -15.84
N ASP A 586 23.04 -25.15 -15.31
CA ASP A 586 22.47 -23.81 -15.33
C ASP A 586 22.39 -23.28 -16.78
N PRO A 587 21.20 -22.87 -17.29
CA PRO A 587 21.04 -22.51 -18.70
C PRO A 587 21.85 -21.30 -19.18
N ASP A 588 22.27 -20.42 -18.28
CA ASP A 588 23.00 -19.20 -18.61
C ASP A 588 24.50 -19.42 -18.64
N SER A 589 25.02 -19.97 -17.55
CA SER A 589 26.45 -20.18 -17.35
C SER A 589 26.93 -21.44 -18.09
N GLY A 590 26.05 -22.43 -18.27
CA GLY A 590 26.42 -23.77 -18.73
C GLY A 590 27.23 -24.56 -17.70
N GLU A 591 27.33 -24.07 -16.46
CA GLU A 591 28.04 -24.74 -15.36
C GLU A 591 27.12 -25.77 -14.69
N THR A 592 27.74 -26.77 -14.07
CA THR A 592 27.02 -27.76 -13.26
C THR A 592 26.73 -27.18 -11.88
N GLU A 593 25.46 -27.16 -11.51
CA GLU A 593 24.95 -26.65 -10.25
C GLU A 593 24.20 -27.74 -9.46
N THR A 594 23.91 -27.43 -8.20
CA THR A 594 23.03 -28.23 -7.33
C THR A 594 21.97 -27.35 -6.69
N PHE A 595 20.88 -27.94 -6.20
CA PHE A 595 19.74 -27.15 -5.74
C PHE A 595 19.92 -26.68 -4.29
N THR A 596 20.83 -25.73 -4.10
CA THR A 596 21.06 -25.02 -2.82
C THR A 596 20.01 -23.92 -2.61
N GLU A 597 19.84 -23.48 -1.35
CA GLU A 597 18.97 -22.34 -1.02
C GLU A 597 19.46 -21.07 -1.71
N GLU A 598 20.77 -20.83 -1.71
CA GLU A 598 21.38 -19.68 -2.36
C GLU A 598 21.18 -19.70 -3.88
N TYR A 599 21.30 -20.86 -4.52
CA TYR A 599 21.03 -20.98 -5.96
C TYR A 599 19.56 -20.69 -6.24
N ALA A 600 18.64 -21.29 -5.49
CA ALA A 600 17.21 -21.05 -5.62
C ALA A 600 16.88 -19.54 -5.52
N GLN A 601 17.38 -18.86 -4.48
CA GLN A 601 17.21 -17.41 -4.31
C GLN A 601 17.78 -16.62 -5.50
N SER A 602 18.95 -17.00 -6.00
CA SER A 602 19.64 -16.28 -7.08
C SER A 602 18.87 -16.30 -8.41
N ILE A 603 18.05 -17.33 -8.66
CA ILE A 603 17.30 -17.49 -9.91
C ILE A 603 15.83 -17.07 -9.79
N ALA A 604 15.35 -16.68 -8.61
CA ALA A 604 13.92 -16.50 -8.34
C ALA A 604 13.23 -15.51 -9.29
N GLU A 605 13.78 -14.29 -9.41
CA GLU A 605 13.27 -13.26 -10.33
C GLU A 605 13.35 -13.73 -11.79
N LYS A 606 14.43 -14.42 -12.15
CA LYS A 606 14.65 -14.87 -13.51
C LYS A 606 13.66 -15.95 -13.92
N LEU A 607 13.37 -16.90 -13.04
CA LEU A 607 12.40 -17.95 -13.27
C LEU A 607 10.98 -17.40 -13.50
N MET A 608 10.64 -16.29 -12.84
CA MET A 608 9.36 -15.61 -13.03
C MET A 608 9.26 -14.91 -14.39
N THR A 609 10.33 -14.24 -14.82
CA THR A 609 10.31 -13.27 -15.92
C THR A 609 10.80 -13.84 -17.26
N ASP A 610 11.70 -14.81 -17.25
CA ASP A 610 12.31 -15.41 -18.44
C ASP A 610 11.75 -16.83 -18.69
N VAL A 611 10.80 -16.90 -19.62
CA VAL A 611 10.14 -18.16 -19.99
C VAL A 611 11.11 -19.17 -20.61
N THR A 612 12.12 -18.72 -21.35
CA THR A 612 13.10 -19.61 -21.98
C THR A 612 14.03 -20.21 -20.94
N PHE A 613 14.57 -19.38 -20.04
CA PHE A 613 15.40 -19.84 -18.93
C PHE A 613 14.66 -20.87 -18.08
N LYS A 614 13.42 -20.54 -17.66
CA LYS A 614 12.58 -21.45 -16.89
C LYS A 614 12.35 -22.77 -17.60
N THR A 615 11.99 -22.73 -18.90
CA THR A 615 11.70 -23.96 -19.66
C THR A 615 12.92 -24.88 -19.71
N ASN A 616 14.09 -24.33 -20.05
CA ASN A 616 15.32 -25.10 -20.15
C ASN A 616 15.75 -25.68 -18.79
N LEU A 617 15.68 -24.89 -17.71
CA LEU A 617 16.06 -25.34 -16.37
C LEU A 617 15.12 -26.42 -15.85
N VAL A 618 13.80 -26.27 -16.05
CA VAL A 618 12.80 -27.28 -15.64
C VAL A 618 13.00 -28.58 -16.41
N ASP A 619 13.27 -28.53 -17.71
CA ASP A 619 13.55 -29.72 -18.52
C ASP A 619 14.83 -30.44 -18.06
N ASP A 620 15.85 -29.70 -17.63
CA ASP A 620 17.09 -30.26 -17.10
C ASP A 620 16.88 -30.88 -15.71
N TRP A 621 16.12 -30.23 -14.82
CA TRP A 621 15.70 -30.81 -13.53
C TRP A 621 14.90 -32.10 -13.68
N ILE A 622 14.00 -32.18 -14.66
CA ILE A 622 13.28 -33.43 -14.98
C ILE A 622 14.29 -34.50 -15.38
N THR A 623 15.16 -34.21 -16.35
CA THR A 623 16.15 -35.17 -16.85
C THR A 623 17.10 -35.66 -15.75
N ALA A 624 17.61 -34.75 -14.92
CA ALA A 624 18.50 -35.06 -13.81
C ALA A 624 17.81 -35.92 -12.74
N SER A 625 16.57 -35.57 -12.36
CA SER A 625 15.82 -36.32 -11.34
C SER A 625 15.45 -37.72 -11.81
N GLU A 626 15.01 -37.88 -13.06
CA GLU A 626 14.73 -39.20 -13.63
C GLU A 626 15.98 -40.09 -13.65
N ALA A 627 17.13 -39.53 -14.06
CA ALA A 627 18.40 -40.26 -14.07
C ALA A 627 18.85 -40.67 -12.66
N ARG A 628 18.66 -39.80 -11.67
CA ARG A 628 18.90 -40.13 -10.25
C ARG A 628 18.04 -41.31 -9.81
N TYR A 629 16.74 -41.25 -10.05
CA TYR A 629 15.82 -42.30 -9.58
C TYR A 629 16.13 -43.65 -10.24
N ASP A 630 16.44 -43.66 -11.54
CA ASP A 630 16.93 -44.86 -12.22
C ASP A 630 18.25 -45.38 -11.64
N SER A 631 19.16 -44.49 -11.26
CA SER A 631 20.44 -44.85 -10.63
C SER A 631 20.24 -45.52 -9.27
N VAL A 632 19.37 -44.96 -8.42
CA VAL A 632 19.05 -45.57 -7.12
C VAL A 632 18.41 -46.95 -7.31
N ARG A 633 17.47 -47.10 -8.24
CA ARG A 633 16.89 -48.42 -8.58
C ARG A 633 17.94 -49.43 -9.03
N ALA A 634 18.87 -49.01 -9.90
CA ALA A 634 19.93 -49.88 -10.38
C ALA A 634 20.86 -50.34 -9.23
N GLN A 635 21.12 -49.45 -8.26
CA GLN A 635 21.89 -49.79 -7.06
C GLN A 635 21.14 -50.77 -6.15
N VAL A 636 19.84 -50.56 -5.91
CA VAL A 636 18.99 -51.50 -5.17
C VAL A 636 19.02 -52.88 -5.83
N ALA A 637 18.76 -52.94 -7.15
CA ALA A 637 18.77 -54.19 -7.91
C ALA A 637 20.13 -54.90 -7.91
N ALA A 638 21.25 -54.17 -7.77
CA ALA A 638 22.59 -54.76 -7.66
C ALA A 638 22.89 -55.31 -6.26
N LEU A 639 22.16 -54.87 -5.23
CA LEU A 639 22.29 -55.34 -3.85
C LEU A 639 21.29 -56.47 -3.52
N THR A 640 20.19 -56.56 -4.27
CA THR A 640 19.18 -57.63 -4.14
C THR A 640 19.65 -58.92 -4.84
N PRO A 641 19.53 -60.10 -4.19
CA PRO A 641 20.06 -61.38 -4.68
C PRO A 641 19.36 -62.03 -5.89
#